data_AF-A0A1Q6RMZ5-F1
#
_entry.id   AF-A0A1Q6RMZ5-F1
#
_cell.length_a   1.000
_cell.length_b   1.000
_cell.length_c   1.000
_cell.angle_alpha   90.00
_cell.angle_beta   90.00
_cell.angle_gamma   90.00
#
_symmetry.space_group_name_H-M   'P 1'
#
loop_
_entity.id
_entity.type
_entity.pdbx_description
1 polymer ?
#
loop_
_entity_poly.entity_id
_entity_poly.type
_entity_poly.pdbx_seq_one_letter_code
_entity_poly.pdbx_strand_id
1 'polypeptide(L)'
;MLVSQILEQFYKQHPTYRNIGYSLGNVQYSERLHPLFVFTQYIIDTMISKGEKRIAIVLPDDDCNILPFILAKCFANIQDEPGFAGSVLDEIKPGQMLRLGDAVVKYLGREGDRIKYSIGRTQVTEVTSPIFEYHNFFEKSSGAVSSWGTYIKAKKKIDDKIKSGDNNELNAIKLKRTTIKKTTMLLSAKNDFRDFMNQVKINNNSADDIITYGEIDLQSGNGFALYNKGKLDCLPAITVSARLDEINDALQSESVAGKVIAIFSTVDKFDEIIDNIESLKECLRKKIPFVVFVPEQAFEKFAAIKNLGFKVWHWKPATLKSEAFLKEDVSDRQERIFGSISKKINSAALAEYDFVKCFDNVLKTNLRLIRDISFHTNDGDAGLKQLVRRLWGFQNEIVSTCYMDVDIVSYMRNEFSEIKEAWNRQKIYYEQQSFYESIEKLISFFEKWLSASEIAKQHKLSEYLLSLPEEYKTIFIVVPDRFIYGDKLQKWAADIFSDKQIRVMKLTDFFMVQEKSWQHMDLLIITSFDRNQYIRIKQTYCYGKLTYILYDFENKWRSGLVKKIDECMPYDEVKERASEIGLSENDLSPISLDRANEDITDEGEHEIEDYNFGNTIIRNTLKTQESNRESATAIECVPILLSDDKIAYFYPTHDVIDITSLITFDAQRPLKKDAVRLRRGDKILIRQSDKDIIREKADILMEHDNNGDIRGVSEIWCTLLQCYAADKSITQVWQAIIGAGASCTFQQVRYWISGETILPRDRNVLVAIGKICLNNPELAEIASGYIEKMDAIIECGRQVQSYHQKAGIWVTKELRSKAAEIRKIAMLPSPYGNIEGIGDVFIYTVEDVLDKMIVERNKMNRVESLY
;
A
#
# COMPACT_ATOMS: atom_id res chain seq x y z
N MET A 1 -17.57 2.81 -35.03
CA MET A 1 -18.06 1.42 -34.95
C MET A 1 -18.48 1.15 -33.52
N LEU A 2 -19.53 0.37 -33.32
CA LEU A 2 -19.89 -0.08 -31.97
C LEU A 2 -18.82 -1.03 -31.43
N VAL A 3 -18.63 -1.10 -30.12
CA VAL A 3 -17.67 -2.05 -29.48
C VAL A 3 -17.93 -3.49 -29.94
N SER A 4 -19.18 -3.92 -30.02
CA SER A 4 -19.55 -5.27 -30.49
C SER A 4 -19.04 -5.56 -31.91
N GLN A 5 -19.11 -4.56 -32.80
CA GLN A 5 -18.61 -4.65 -34.17
C GLN A 5 -17.08 -4.69 -34.21
N ILE A 6 -16.42 -3.87 -33.39
CA ILE A 6 -14.97 -3.85 -33.23
C ILE A 6 -14.48 -5.23 -32.79
N LEU A 7 -15.10 -5.80 -31.74
CA LEU A 7 -14.74 -7.11 -31.23
C LEU A 7 -14.91 -8.21 -32.29
N GLU A 8 -16.05 -8.26 -33.00
CA GLU A 8 -16.26 -9.26 -34.05
C GLU A 8 -15.28 -9.11 -35.22
N GLN A 9 -14.91 -7.88 -35.60
CA GLN A 9 -13.86 -7.68 -36.61
C GLN A 9 -12.49 -8.14 -36.10
N PHE A 10 -12.15 -7.79 -34.86
CA PHE A 10 -10.88 -8.17 -34.25
C PHE A 10 -10.76 -9.70 -34.12
N TYR A 11 -11.83 -10.40 -33.72
CA TYR A 11 -11.83 -11.87 -33.67
C TYR A 11 -11.70 -12.53 -35.05
N LYS A 12 -12.18 -11.90 -36.12
CA LYS A 12 -11.99 -12.41 -37.49
C LYS A 12 -10.54 -12.26 -37.95
N GLN A 13 -9.88 -11.16 -37.56
CA GLN A 13 -8.49 -10.89 -37.89
C GLN A 13 -7.51 -11.71 -37.03
N HIS A 14 -7.84 -11.88 -35.76
CA HIS A 14 -7.03 -12.59 -34.77
C HIS A 14 -7.85 -13.67 -34.04
N PRO A 15 -8.11 -14.83 -34.67
CA PRO A 15 -8.95 -15.89 -34.12
C PRO A 15 -8.49 -16.42 -32.74
N THR A 16 -7.19 -16.26 -32.44
CA THR A 16 -6.54 -16.69 -31.21
C THR A 16 -7.21 -16.13 -29.96
N TYR A 17 -7.67 -14.87 -30.00
CA TYR A 17 -8.37 -14.22 -28.89
C TYR A 17 -9.75 -14.81 -28.60
N ARG A 18 -10.33 -15.55 -29.55
CA ARG A 18 -11.65 -16.21 -29.43
C ARG A 18 -11.52 -17.71 -29.12
N ASN A 19 -10.51 -18.37 -29.67
CA ASN A 19 -10.45 -19.84 -29.69
C ASN A 19 -9.63 -20.43 -28.54
N ILE A 20 -8.81 -19.62 -27.85
CA ILE A 20 -8.02 -20.05 -26.70
C ILE A 20 -8.77 -19.75 -25.41
N GLY A 21 -8.87 -20.78 -24.57
CA GLY A 21 -9.39 -20.68 -23.21
C GLY A 21 -8.31 -20.89 -22.15
N TYR A 22 -8.54 -20.29 -20.99
CA TYR A 22 -7.64 -20.18 -19.86
C TYR A 22 -8.32 -20.72 -18.59
N SER A 23 -7.56 -21.41 -17.74
CA SER A 23 -7.98 -21.77 -16.38
C SER A 23 -6.80 -21.76 -15.42
N LEU A 24 -7.05 -21.83 -14.11
CA LEU A 24 -6.01 -21.89 -13.07
C LEU A 24 -6.05 -23.24 -12.33
N GLY A 25 -4.89 -23.81 -12.06
CA GLY A 25 -4.74 -25.02 -11.25
C GLY A 25 -5.40 -26.25 -11.87
N ASN A 26 -6.19 -26.96 -11.05
CA ASN A 26 -6.93 -28.16 -11.45
C ASN A 26 -8.39 -27.87 -11.86
N VAL A 27 -8.76 -26.60 -12.00
CA VAL A 27 -10.13 -26.21 -12.38
C VAL A 27 -10.41 -26.68 -13.81
N GLN A 28 -11.46 -27.50 -13.98
CA GLN A 28 -11.82 -28.12 -15.26
C GLN A 28 -12.45 -27.15 -16.26
N TYR A 29 -12.89 -25.97 -15.82
CA TYR A 29 -13.59 -24.99 -16.65
C TYR A 29 -12.59 -24.02 -17.29
N SER A 30 -12.43 -24.15 -18.61
CA SER A 30 -11.65 -23.23 -19.45
C SER A 30 -12.53 -22.04 -19.88
N GLU A 31 -12.04 -20.82 -19.70
CA GLU A 31 -12.73 -19.59 -20.11
C GLU A 31 -11.97 -18.82 -21.17
N ARG A 32 -12.69 -18.28 -22.15
CA ARG A 32 -12.12 -17.35 -23.14
C ARG A 32 -11.71 -16.03 -22.48
N LEU A 33 -10.73 -15.36 -23.08
CA LEU A 33 -10.28 -14.04 -22.63
C LEU A 33 -11.49 -13.08 -22.54
N HIS A 34 -11.56 -12.31 -21.45
CA HIS A 34 -12.64 -11.35 -21.26
C HIS A 34 -12.70 -10.33 -22.41
N PRO A 35 -13.89 -9.97 -22.95
CA PRO A 35 -14.01 -8.97 -24.03
C PRO A 35 -13.33 -7.62 -23.71
N LEU A 36 -13.29 -7.22 -22.44
CA LEU A 36 -12.50 -6.08 -21.95
C LEU A 36 -11.05 -6.14 -22.44
N PHE A 37 -10.35 -7.24 -22.17
CA PHE A 37 -8.94 -7.38 -22.53
C PHE A 37 -8.73 -7.44 -24.04
N VAL A 38 -9.68 -8.02 -24.78
CA VAL A 38 -9.64 -8.05 -26.25
C VAL A 38 -9.79 -6.62 -26.80
N PHE A 39 -10.72 -5.84 -26.25
CA PHE A 39 -10.90 -4.45 -26.63
C PHE A 39 -9.68 -3.60 -26.25
N THR A 40 -9.09 -3.81 -25.08
CA THR A 40 -7.81 -3.18 -24.68
C THR A 40 -6.69 -3.51 -25.67
N GLN A 41 -6.62 -4.74 -26.18
CA GLN A 41 -5.66 -5.09 -27.22
C GLN A 41 -5.90 -4.28 -28.50
N TYR A 42 -7.15 -4.22 -28.96
CA TYR A 42 -7.50 -3.45 -30.15
C TYR A 42 -7.07 -1.99 -30.02
N ILE A 43 -7.29 -1.37 -28.86
CA ILE A 43 -6.86 0.01 -28.57
C ILE A 43 -5.34 0.13 -28.72
N ILE A 44 -4.58 -0.76 -28.06
CA ILE A 44 -3.11 -0.74 -28.09
C ILE A 44 -2.59 -0.92 -29.51
N ASP A 45 -3.10 -1.89 -30.26
CA ASP A 45 -2.65 -2.17 -31.63
C ASP A 45 -3.02 -1.03 -32.59
N THR A 46 -4.19 -0.42 -32.41
CA THR A 46 -4.61 0.75 -33.18
C THR A 46 -3.71 1.96 -32.89
N MET A 47 -3.35 2.20 -31.63
CA MET A 47 -2.41 3.27 -31.26
C MET A 47 -1.02 3.01 -31.83
N ILE A 48 -0.50 1.78 -31.70
CA ILE A 48 0.83 1.41 -32.22
C ILE A 48 0.89 1.54 -33.75
N SER A 49 -0.14 1.10 -34.47
CA SER A 49 -0.21 1.20 -35.93
C SER A 49 -0.28 2.65 -36.42
N LYS A 50 -0.82 3.57 -35.61
CA LYS A 50 -0.77 5.03 -35.85
C LYS A 50 0.56 5.68 -35.49
N GLY A 51 1.53 4.91 -35.01
CA GLY A 51 2.87 5.37 -34.68
C GLY A 51 3.08 5.73 -33.21
N GLU A 52 2.06 5.59 -32.36
CA GLU A 52 2.21 5.82 -30.92
C GLU A 52 3.10 4.74 -30.29
N LYS A 53 4.05 5.16 -29.45
CA LYS A 53 4.98 4.27 -28.75
C LYS A 53 4.90 4.38 -27.23
N ARG A 54 4.06 5.26 -26.71
CA ARG A 54 3.96 5.56 -25.28
C ARG A 54 2.49 5.54 -24.93
N ILE A 55 2.02 4.45 -24.35
CA ILE A 55 0.60 4.20 -24.11
C ILE A 55 0.40 3.94 -22.62
N ALA A 56 -0.54 4.63 -22.00
CA ALA A 56 -0.93 4.43 -20.62
C ALA A 56 -2.39 3.95 -20.58
N ILE A 57 -2.65 2.80 -19.98
CA ILE A 57 -3.98 2.21 -19.87
C ILE A 57 -4.41 2.22 -18.40
N VAL A 58 -5.55 2.82 -18.11
CA VAL A 58 -6.21 2.70 -16.81
C VAL A 58 -7.33 1.68 -16.97
N LEU A 59 -7.24 0.60 -16.20
CA LEU A 59 -8.25 -0.46 -16.13
C LEU A 59 -9.32 -0.10 -15.08
N PRO A 60 -10.49 -0.76 -15.10
CA PRO A 60 -11.55 -0.46 -14.14
C PRO A 60 -11.20 -0.67 -12.68
N ASP A 61 -10.25 -1.56 -12.45
CA ASP A 61 -9.92 -2.12 -11.17
C ASP A 61 -8.44 -2.48 -11.21
N ASP A 62 -7.73 -2.07 -10.17
CA ASP A 62 -6.29 -2.25 -10.04
C ASP A 62 -5.92 -3.74 -9.87
N ASP A 63 -6.87 -4.57 -9.44
CA ASP A 63 -6.71 -6.04 -9.29
C ASP A 63 -6.84 -6.82 -10.61
N CYS A 64 -7.08 -6.14 -11.74
CA CYS A 64 -7.20 -6.81 -13.04
C CYS A 64 -5.88 -7.48 -13.47
N ASN A 65 -5.80 -8.81 -13.36
CA ASN A 65 -4.64 -9.56 -13.84
C ASN A 65 -4.53 -9.52 -15.38
N ILE A 66 -3.53 -8.79 -15.88
CA ILE A 66 -3.27 -8.62 -17.32
C ILE A 66 -2.48 -9.78 -17.96
N LEU A 67 -1.97 -10.76 -17.19
CA LEU A 67 -1.12 -11.82 -17.73
C LEU A 67 -1.81 -12.71 -18.79
N PRO A 68 -3.09 -13.11 -18.64
CA PRO A 68 -3.81 -13.81 -19.70
C PRO A 68 -3.90 -12.98 -21.00
N PHE A 69 -4.03 -11.66 -20.88
CA PHE A 69 -4.03 -10.73 -22.01
C PHE A 69 -2.66 -10.70 -22.71
N ILE A 70 -1.56 -10.62 -21.96
CA ILE A 70 -0.19 -10.66 -22.51
C ILE A 70 0.09 -11.99 -23.21
N LEU A 71 -0.38 -13.11 -22.64
CA LEU A 71 -0.29 -14.42 -23.29
C LEU A 71 -1.03 -14.45 -24.62
N ALA A 72 -2.27 -13.94 -24.66
CA ALA A 72 -3.04 -13.85 -25.90
C ALA A 72 -2.31 -13.02 -26.97
N LYS A 73 -1.70 -11.88 -26.58
CA LYS A 73 -0.87 -11.07 -27.49
C LYS A 73 0.34 -11.83 -28.01
N CYS A 74 1.03 -12.58 -27.17
CA CYS A 74 2.16 -13.37 -27.63
C CYS A 74 1.73 -14.48 -28.59
N PHE A 75 0.58 -15.12 -28.34
CA PHE A 75 0.02 -16.12 -29.26
C PHE A 75 -0.35 -15.52 -30.62
N ALA A 76 -1.00 -14.36 -30.63
CA ALA A 76 -1.31 -13.63 -31.84
C ALA A 76 -0.04 -13.22 -32.58
N ASN A 77 0.98 -12.72 -31.88
CA ASN A 77 2.27 -12.39 -32.52
C ASN A 77 2.95 -13.63 -33.16
N ILE A 78 2.90 -14.80 -32.51
CA ILE A 78 3.46 -16.05 -33.07
C ILE A 78 2.78 -16.46 -34.38
N GLN A 79 1.48 -16.18 -34.52
CA GLN A 79 0.71 -16.53 -35.70
C GLN A 79 0.75 -15.47 -36.78
N ASP A 80 0.51 -14.22 -36.40
CA ASP A 80 0.12 -13.15 -37.32
C ASP A 80 1.24 -12.13 -37.56
N GLU A 81 2.21 -12.00 -36.63
CA GLU A 81 3.28 -10.99 -36.74
C GLU A 81 4.50 -11.52 -37.51
N PRO A 82 4.79 -10.96 -38.70
CA PRO A 82 5.92 -11.42 -39.51
C PRO A 82 7.25 -11.27 -38.78
N GLY A 83 8.01 -12.36 -38.71
CA GLY A 83 9.33 -12.38 -38.09
C GLY A 83 9.33 -12.43 -36.57
N PHE A 84 8.18 -12.57 -35.90
CA PHE A 84 8.13 -12.89 -34.47
C PHE A 84 8.58 -14.33 -34.20
N ALA A 85 8.09 -15.28 -35.01
CA ALA A 85 8.52 -16.68 -35.02
C ALA A 85 8.88 -17.13 -36.44
N GLY A 86 9.79 -18.09 -36.58
CA GLY A 86 10.19 -18.67 -37.87
C GLY A 86 9.92 -20.16 -38.00
N SER A 87 10.55 -20.79 -39.00
CA SER A 87 10.55 -22.23 -39.21
C SER A 87 11.84 -22.85 -38.66
N VAL A 88 11.70 -23.99 -37.97
CA VAL A 88 12.84 -24.70 -37.34
C VAL A 88 13.87 -25.06 -38.39
N LEU A 89 13.41 -25.53 -39.55
CA LEU A 89 14.28 -25.99 -40.63
C LEU A 89 15.03 -24.85 -41.32
N ASP A 90 14.53 -23.62 -41.27
CA ASP A 90 15.18 -22.46 -41.91
C ASP A 90 16.25 -21.85 -41.00
N GLU A 91 16.22 -22.19 -39.71
CA GLU A 91 17.10 -21.62 -38.70
C GLU A 91 18.16 -22.60 -38.19
N ILE A 92 18.01 -23.89 -38.48
CA ILE A 92 18.89 -24.93 -37.96
C ILE A 92 20.07 -25.23 -38.88
N LYS A 93 21.25 -25.39 -38.28
CA LYS A 93 22.50 -25.80 -38.93
C LYS A 93 22.81 -27.28 -38.64
N PRO A 94 23.41 -28.01 -39.60
CA PRO A 94 23.92 -29.36 -39.35
C PRO A 94 24.80 -29.40 -38.10
N GLY A 95 24.56 -30.39 -37.25
CA GLY A 95 25.23 -30.58 -35.97
C GLY A 95 24.44 -30.13 -34.74
N GLN A 96 23.40 -29.31 -34.90
CA GLN A 96 22.56 -28.87 -33.79
C GLN A 96 21.60 -29.97 -33.30
N MET A 97 21.24 -29.90 -32.02
CA MET A 97 20.35 -30.89 -31.39
C MET A 97 18.89 -30.42 -31.51
N LEU A 98 18.03 -31.34 -31.92
CA LEU A 98 16.60 -31.16 -32.05
C LEU A 98 15.87 -32.13 -31.14
N ARG A 99 14.84 -31.66 -30.46
CA ARG A 99 13.86 -32.50 -29.80
C ARG A 99 12.74 -32.85 -30.79
N LEU A 100 12.38 -34.12 -30.84
CA LEU A 100 11.26 -34.69 -31.58
C LEU A 100 10.41 -35.45 -30.55
N GLY A 101 9.36 -34.81 -30.03
CA GLY A 101 8.61 -35.33 -28.89
C GLY A 101 9.48 -35.47 -27.64
N ASP A 102 9.59 -36.68 -27.09
CA ASP A 102 10.42 -36.95 -25.89
C ASP A 102 11.88 -37.31 -26.24
N ALA A 103 12.26 -37.35 -27.53
CA ALA A 103 13.58 -37.76 -27.99
C ALA A 103 14.41 -36.58 -28.51
N VAL A 104 15.71 -36.57 -28.24
CA VAL A 104 16.67 -35.61 -28.81
C VAL A 104 17.48 -36.30 -29.91
N VAL A 105 17.58 -35.68 -31.07
CA VAL A 105 18.30 -36.13 -32.27
C VAL A 105 19.28 -35.06 -32.72
N LYS A 106 20.34 -35.44 -33.44
CA LYS A 106 21.30 -34.48 -34.02
C LYS A 106 20.98 -34.27 -35.49
N TYR A 107 20.69 -33.04 -35.89
CA TYR A 107 20.36 -32.71 -37.27
C TYR A 107 21.59 -32.85 -38.19
N LEU A 108 21.42 -33.51 -39.34
CA LEU A 108 22.50 -33.75 -40.31
C LEU A 108 22.30 -33.01 -41.64
N GLY A 109 21.08 -32.59 -41.98
CA GLY A 109 20.79 -31.85 -43.20
C GLY A 109 19.47 -32.25 -43.86
N ARG A 110 19.26 -31.77 -45.09
CA ARG A 110 18.13 -32.15 -45.94
C ARG A 110 18.62 -33.04 -47.09
N GLU A 111 17.85 -34.05 -47.43
CA GLU A 111 18.06 -34.93 -48.58
C GLU A 111 16.77 -34.95 -49.41
N GLY A 112 16.71 -34.10 -50.43
CA GLY A 112 15.47 -33.86 -51.19
C GLY A 112 14.34 -33.35 -50.29
N ASP A 113 13.23 -34.08 -50.24
CA ASP A 113 12.05 -33.82 -49.43
C ASP A 113 12.12 -34.44 -48.02
N ARG A 114 13.31 -34.88 -47.56
CA ARG A 114 13.50 -35.55 -46.27
C ARG A 114 14.47 -34.80 -45.35
N ILE A 115 14.20 -34.88 -44.06
CA ILE A 115 15.05 -34.39 -42.95
C ILE A 115 15.93 -35.54 -42.50
N LYS A 116 17.26 -35.35 -42.49
CA LYS A 116 18.24 -36.33 -42.05
C LYS A 116 18.77 -35.99 -40.65
N TYR A 117 18.83 -36.97 -39.76
CA TYR A 117 19.33 -36.79 -38.39
C TYR A 117 19.90 -38.09 -37.81
N SER A 118 20.78 -38.00 -36.82
CA SER A 118 21.36 -39.16 -36.12
C SER A 118 20.86 -39.31 -34.69
N ILE A 119 20.74 -40.56 -34.24
CA ILE A 119 20.27 -40.98 -32.90
C ILE A 119 21.27 -41.97 -32.29
N GLY A 120 21.33 -42.05 -30.96
CA GLY A 120 22.20 -42.97 -30.23
C GLY A 120 23.51 -42.31 -29.78
N ARG A 121 23.88 -42.55 -28.50
CA ARG A 121 25.10 -41.98 -27.90
C ARG A 121 26.34 -42.81 -28.16
N THR A 122 26.20 -44.13 -28.14
CA THR A 122 27.29 -45.10 -28.31
C THR A 122 27.26 -45.77 -29.68
N GLN A 123 26.07 -46.11 -30.17
CA GLN A 123 25.85 -46.61 -31.53
C GLN A 123 25.04 -45.58 -32.31
N VAL A 124 25.71 -44.85 -33.19
CA VAL A 124 25.10 -43.78 -33.98
C VAL A 124 24.35 -44.38 -35.15
N THR A 125 23.04 -44.14 -35.21
CA THR A 125 22.17 -44.56 -36.31
C THR A 125 21.64 -43.33 -37.04
N GLU A 126 21.82 -43.27 -38.35
CA GLU A 126 21.22 -42.24 -39.20
C GLU A 126 19.80 -42.61 -39.59
N VAL A 127 18.89 -41.64 -39.54
CA VAL A 127 17.48 -41.81 -39.91
C VAL A 127 17.02 -40.63 -40.75
N THR A 128 16.05 -40.87 -41.62
CA THR A 128 15.36 -39.83 -42.39
C THR A 128 13.86 -39.87 -42.16
N SER A 129 13.25 -38.68 -42.11
CA SER A 129 11.78 -38.51 -42.09
C SER A 129 11.35 -37.54 -43.18
N PRO A 130 10.12 -37.64 -43.71
CA PRO A 130 9.59 -36.64 -44.65
C PRO A 130 9.68 -35.23 -44.07
N ILE A 131 9.86 -34.21 -44.91
CA ILE A 131 9.78 -32.81 -44.46
C ILE A 131 8.32 -32.46 -44.19
N PHE A 132 7.43 -32.78 -45.13
CA PHE A 132 5.99 -32.48 -45.01
C PHE A 132 5.43 -33.04 -43.69
N GLU A 133 4.74 -32.18 -42.94
CA GLU A 133 4.19 -32.40 -41.58
C GLU A 133 5.21 -32.64 -40.46
N TYR A 134 6.27 -33.41 -40.70
CA TYR A 134 7.27 -33.77 -39.68
C TYR A 134 8.12 -32.59 -39.19
N HIS A 135 8.43 -31.64 -40.08
CA HIS A 135 9.24 -30.47 -39.76
C HIS A 135 8.70 -29.63 -38.60
N ASN A 136 7.37 -29.62 -38.42
CA ASN A 136 6.73 -28.84 -37.37
C ASN A 136 6.96 -29.43 -35.97
N PHE A 137 7.25 -30.73 -35.86
CA PHE A 137 7.41 -31.42 -34.57
C PHE A 137 8.82 -31.35 -34.00
N PHE A 138 9.75 -30.71 -34.72
CA PHE A 138 11.10 -30.50 -34.23
C PHE A 138 11.18 -29.23 -33.38
N GLU A 139 11.93 -29.29 -32.29
CA GLU A 139 12.15 -28.16 -31.39
C GLU A 139 13.65 -28.03 -31.10
N LYS A 140 14.19 -26.81 -31.05
CA LYS A 140 15.62 -26.61 -30.72
C LYS A 140 15.91 -27.01 -29.27
N SER A 141 16.99 -27.78 -29.06
CA SER A 141 17.36 -28.27 -27.73
C SER A 141 18.87 -28.18 -27.49
N SER A 142 19.26 -28.03 -26.23
CA SER A 142 20.63 -28.20 -25.74
C SER A 142 20.84 -29.55 -25.02
N GLY A 143 19.86 -30.46 -25.13
CA GLY A 143 19.93 -31.82 -24.59
C GLY A 143 20.89 -32.75 -25.34
N ALA A 144 21.32 -33.82 -24.68
CA ALA A 144 22.15 -34.85 -25.29
C ALA A 144 21.29 -35.87 -26.07
N VAL A 145 21.80 -36.33 -27.23
CA VAL A 145 21.13 -37.28 -28.14
C VAL A 145 20.54 -38.48 -27.37
N SER A 146 19.30 -38.84 -27.67
CA SER A 146 18.56 -39.91 -27.02
C SER A 146 18.94 -41.30 -27.54
N SER A 147 18.55 -42.33 -26.79
CA SER A 147 18.67 -43.72 -27.23
C SER A 147 17.64 -44.05 -28.31
N TRP A 148 17.93 -45.11 -29.08
CA TRP A 148 17.04 -45.63 -30.12
C TRP A 148 15.62 -45.95 -29.60
N GLY A 149 15.53 -46.57 -28.41
CA GLY A 149 14.25 -46.93 -27.81
C GLY A 149 13.37 -45.73 -27.46
N THR A 150 13.97 -44.64 -26.97
CA THR A 150 13.24 -43.38 -26.72
C THR A 150 12.77 -42.75 -28.02
N TYR A 151 13.63 -42.76 -29.04
CA TYR A 151 13.29 -42.24 -30.37
C TYR A 151 12.11 -42.98 -31.00
N ILE A 152 12.10 -44.32 -31.02
CA ILE A 152 10.99 -45.08 -31.62
C ILE A 152 9.65 -44.75 -30.95
N LYS A 153 9.64 -44.63 -29.61
CA LYS A 153 8.42 -44.25 -28.88
C LYS A 153 7.95 -42.85 -29.26
N ALA A 154 8.86 -41.89 -29.35
CA ALA A 154 8.52 -40.52 -29.73
C ALA A 154 8.05 -40.43 -31.19
N LYS A 155 8.73 -41.13 -32.11
CA LYS A 155 8.36 -41.22 -33.53
C LYS A 155 6.95 -41.76 -33.70
N LYS A 156 6.62 -42.88 -33.04
CA LYS A 156 5.29 -43.49 -33.10
C LYS A 156 4.19 -42.51 -32.66
N LYS A 157 4.40 -41.78 -31.55
CA LYS A 157 3.44 -40.77 -31.07
C LYS A 157 3.20 -39.66 -32.11
N ILE A 158 4.23 -39.27 -32.86
CA ILE A 158 4.12 -38.24 -33.89
C ILE A 158 3.43 -38.79 -35.14
N ASP A 159 3.77 -39.99 -35.57
CA ASP A 159 3.10 -40.66 -36.69
C ASP A 159 1.59 -40.82 -36.40
N ASP A 160 1.23 -41.14 -35.16
CA ASP A 160 -0.17 -41.24 -34.73
C ASP A 160 -0.88 -39.87 -34.75
N LYS A 161 -0.20 -38.79 -34.35
CA LYS A 161 -0.72 -37.41 -34.40
C LYS A 161 -0.91 -36.87 -35.82
N ILE A 162 0.03 -37.20 -36.71
CA ILE A 162 -0.05 -36.83 -38.12
C ILE A 162 -1.27 -37.50 -38.74
N LYS A 163 -1.46 -38.81 -38.49
CA LYS A 163 -2.62 -39.57 -38.99
C LYS A 163 -3.96 -39.08 -38.43
N SER A 164 -3.99 -38.58 -37.20
CA SER A 164 -5.23 -38.09 -36.58
C SER A 164 -5.65 -36.69 -37.08
N GLY A 165 -4.79 -35.99 -37.85
CA GLY A 165 -5.11 -34.67 -38.41
C GLY A 165 -5.41 -33.61 -37.35
N ASP A 166 -4.85 -33.76 -36.13
CA ASP A 166 -5.17 -32.93 -34.95
C ASP A 166 -4.47 -31.56 -35.04
N ASN A 167 -4.85 -30.77 -36.04
CA ASN A 167 -4.23 -29.50 -36.39
C ASN A 167 -5.07 -28.34 -35.83
N ASN A 168 -5.13 -28.25 -34.50
CA ASN A 168 -5.78 -27.14 -33.81
C ASN A 168 -4.85 -25.90 -33.73
N GLU A 169 -5.43 -24.71 -33.60
CA GLU A 169 -4.70 -23.42 -33.56
C GLU A 169 -3.62 -23.37 -32.47
N LEU A 170 -3.88 -24.00 -31.32
CA LEU A 170 -2.93 -24.10 -30.21
C LEU A 170 -1.70 -24.96 -30.55
N ASN A 171 -1.90 -26.04 -31.31
CA ASN A 171 -0.81 -26.89 -31.79
C ASN A 171 0.08 -26.08 -32.74
N ALA A 172 -0.48 -25.26 -33.63
CA ALA A 172 0.32 -24.39 -34.50
C ALA A 172 1.21 -23.40 -33.71
N ILE A 173 0.71 -22.86 -32.60
CA ILE A 173 1.51 -22.00 -31.68
C ILE A 173 2.62 -22.82 -31.04
N LYS A 174 2.26 -23.97 -30.47
CA LYS A 174 3.19 -24.88 -29.78
C LYS A 174 4.35 -25.31 -30.66
N LEU A 175 4.10 -25.60 -31.93
CA LEU A 175 5.12 -26.05 -32.88
C LEU A 175 6.14 -24.94 -33.22
N LYS A 176 5.76 -23.66 -33.06
CA LYS A 176 6.63 -22.49 -33.29
C LYS A 176 7.35 -21.99 -32.03
N ARG A 177 7.09 -22.54 -30.85
CA ARG A 177 7.59 -21.97 -29.58
C ARG A 177 9.11 -21.96 -29.41
N THR A 178 9.87 -22.74 -30.19
CA THR A 178 11.34 -22.74 -30.14
C THR A 178 12.01 -21.98 -31.29
N THR A 179 11.21 -21.38 -32.18
CA THR A 179 11.66 -20.54 -33.30
C THR A 179 11.32 -19.06 -33.08
N ILE A 180 11.08 -18.69 -31.83
CA ILE A 180 10.85 -17.32 -31.40
C ILE A 180 12.11 -16.48 -31.67
N LYS A 181 11.92 -15.35 -32.34
CA LYS A 181 12.97 -14.38 -32.70
C LYS A 181 12.82 -13.06 -31.96
N LYS A 182 11.61 -12.73 -31.53
CA LYS A 182 11.29 -11.53 -30.78
C LYS A 182 10.64 -11.88 -29.43
N THR A 183 10.85 -11.02 -28.44
CA THR A 183 10.30 -11.15 -27.10
C THR A 183 9.45 -9.94 -26.73
N THR A 184 8.43 -10.16 -25.92
CA THR A 184 7.72 -9.12 -25.18
C THR A 184 8.34 -9.01 -23.79
N MET A 185 8.85 -7.83 -23.44
CA MET A 185 9.34 -7.57 -22.09
C MET A 185 8.18 -7.19 -21.17
N LEU A 186 8.18 -7.74 -19.96
CA LEU A 186 7.18 -7.49 -18.93
C LEU A 186 7.87 -7.02 -17.65
N LEU A 187 7.57 -5.78 -17.23
CA LEU A 187 7.91 -5.27 -15.91
C LEU A 187 6.86 -5.78 -14.91
N SER A 188 7.23 -6.76 -14.09
CA SER A 188 6.36 -7.45 -13.12
C SER A 188 7.20 -8.12 -12.04
N ALA A 189 6.62 -8.40 -10.86
CA ALA A 189 7.28 -9.25 -9.88
C ALA A 189 7.59 -10.63 -10.47
N LYS A 190 8.86 -11.08 -10.38
CA LYS A 190 9.32 -12.33 -11.01
C LYS A 190 8.64 -13.57 -10.41
N ASN A 191 8.43 -13.58 -9.09
CA ASN A 191 7.80 -14.70 -8.38
C ASN A 191 6.33 -14.82 -8.78
N ASP A 192 5.56 -13.72 -8.73
CA ASP A 192 4.14 -13.72 -9.08
C ASP A 192 3.92 -14.15 -10.53
N PHE A 193 4.76 -13.66 -11.45
CA PHE A 193 4.74 -14.10 -12.85
C PHE A 193 5.00 -15.61 -12.96
N ARG A 194 6.02 -16.12 -12.27
CA ARG A 194 6.37 -17.54 -12.30
C ARG A 194 5.26 -18.41 -11.71
N ASP A 195 4.67 -17.99 -10.60
CA ASP A 195 3.59 -18.71 -9.94
C ASP A 195 2.34 -18.74 -10.83
N PHE A 196 1.99 -17.62 -11.47
CA PHE A 196 0.94 -17.58 -12.47
C PHE A 196 1.22 -18.55 -13.63
N MET A 197 2.41 -18.51 -14.23
CA MET A 197 2.77 -19.39 -15.36
C MET A 197 2.77 -20.87 -14.99
N ASN A 198 3.08 -21.22 -13.73
CA ASN A 198 3.00 -22.59 -13.23
C ASN A 198 1.55 -23.07 -13.03
N GLN A 199 0.64 -22.16 -12.68
CA GLN A 199 -0.75 -22.47 -12.37
C GLN A 199 -1.66 -22.42 -13.61
N VAL A 200 -1.38 -21.54 -14.56
CA VAL A 200 -2.26 -21.31 -15.72
C VAL A 200 -2.26 -22.51 -16.67
N LYS A 201 -3.47 -22.87 -17.12
CA LYS A 201 -3.71 -23.86 -18.16
C LYS A 201 -4.29 -23.17 -19.39
N ILE A 202 -3.80 -23.54 -20.56
CA ILE A 202 -4.23 -23.02 -21.87
C ILE A 202 -4.85 -24.18 -22.64
N ASN A 203 -6.18 -24.14 -22.85
CA ASN A 203 -6.98 -25.30 -23.29
C ASN A 203 -6.55 -26.60 -22.59
N ASN A 204 -6.49 -26.58 -21.26
CA ASN A 204 -6.08 -27.70 -20.40
C ASN A 204 -4.60 -28.14 -20.50
N ASN A 205 -3.77 -27.46 -21.29
CA ASN A 205 -2.33 -27.73 -21.37
C ASN A 205 -1.55 -26.81 -20.42
N SER A 206 -0.40 -27.27 -19.91
CA SER A 206 0.50 -26.41 -19.13
C SER A 206 1.06 -25.28 -19.99
N ALA A 207 1.26 -24.08 -19.44
CA ALA A 207 1.90 -22.98 -20.18
C ALA A 207 3.30 -23.34 -20.68
N ASP A 208 4.05 -24.07 -19.85
CA ASP A 208 5.35 -24.67 -20.17
C ASP A 208 5.36 -25.52 -21.45
N ASP A 209 4.21 -26.07 -21.84
CA ASP A 209 4.06 -26.90 -23.03
C ASP A 209 3.68 -26.12 -24.28
N ILE A 210 3.28 -24.85 -24.15
CA ILE A 210 2.73 -24.03 -25.23
C ILE A 210 3.68 -22.91 -25.62
N ILE A 211 4.27 -22.21 -24.65
CA ILE A 211 5.04 -20.97 -24.88
C ILE A 211 6.33 -20.94 -24.07
N THR A 212 7.34 -20.27 -24.61
CA THR A 212 8.60 -20.03 -23.91
C THR A 212 8.56 -18.72 -23.14
N TYR A 213 9.04 -18.72 -21.92
CA TYR A 213 9.09 -17.56 -21.05
C TYR A 213 10.30 -17.62 -20.12
N GLY A 214 10.72 -16.47 -19.63
CA GLY A 214 11.98 -16.37 -18.92
C GLY A 214 12.24 -14.97 -18.37
N GLU A 215 13.50 -14.67 -18.09
CA GLU A 215 13.93 -13.40 -17.53
C GLU A 215 15.12 -12.80 -18.29
N ILE A 216 15.38 -11.52 -18.00
CA ILE A 216 16.59 -10.84 -18.45
C ILE A 216 17.78 -11.45 -17.71
N ASP A 217 18.78 -11.89 -18.48
CA ASP A 217 20.06 -12.36 -17.95
C ASP A 217 21.19 -11.82 -18.82
N LEU A 218 21.77 -10.69 -18.40
CA LEU A 218 22.85 -10.02 -19.13
C LEU A 218 24.16 -10.82 -19.15
N GLN A 219 24.30 -11.85 -18.30
CA GLN A 219 25.46 -12.73 -18.32
C GLN A 219 25.33 -13.84 -19.38
N SER A 220 24.10 -14.13 -19.81
CA SER A 220 23.87 -15.08 -20.91
C SER A 220 24.29 -14.48 -22.27
N GLY A 221 24.80 -15.31 -23.17
CA GLY A 221 25.28 -14.86 -24.49
C GLY A 221 24.20 -14.25 -25.40
N ASN A 222 22.92 -14.48 -25.10
CA ASN A 222 21.77 -13.95 -25.83
C ASN A 222 21.00 -12.86 -25.07
N GLY A 223 21.35 -12.60 -23.80
CA GLY A 223 20.72 -11.60 -22.91
C GLY A 223 19.50 -12.10 -22.12
N PHE A 224 19.15 -13.38 -22.23
CA PHE A 224 17.93 -13.95 -21.67
C PHE A 224 18.11 -15.38 -21.13
N ALA A 225 17.48 -15.67 -19.99
CA ALA A 225 17.41 -17.02 -19.41
C ALA A 225 15.98 -17.56 -19.47
N LEU A 226 15.82 -18.86 -19.78
CA LEU A 226 14.52 -19.53 -19.83
C LEU A 226 14.13 -20.12 -18.48
N TYR A 227 12.85 -19.98 -18.12
CA TYR A 227 12.26 -20.71 -16.99
C TYR A 227 11.74 -22.11 -17.38
N ASN A 228 11.47 -22.32 -18.67
CA ASN A 228 10.91 -23.58 -19.16
C ASN A 228 11.81 -24.79 -18.88
N LYS A 229 11.17 -25.93 -18.60
CA LYS A 229 11.85 -27.21 -18.43
C LYS A 229 12.26 -27.83 -19.77
N GLY A 230 13.28 -28.68 -19.74
CA GLY A 230 13.63 -29.55 -20.88
C GLY A 230 14.80 -29.10 -21.75
N LYS A 231 15.65 -28.16 -21.29
CA LYS A 231 16.87 -27.72 -21.99
C LYS A 231 16.57 -27.26 -23.42
N LEU A 232 15.68 -26.28 -23.54
CA LEU A 232 15.37 -25.62 -24.81
C LEU A 232 16.49 -24.64 -25.17
N ASP A 233 16.72 -24.46 -26.47
CA ASP A 233 17.70 -23.50 -27.00
C ASP A 233 16.99 -22.48 -27.91
N CYS A 234 16.37 -21.47 -27.30
CA CYS A 234 15.53 -20.49 -27.99
C CYS A 234 15.34 -19.23 -27.14
N LEU A 235 14.80 -18.18 -27.78
CA LEU A 235 14.38 -16.95 -27.09
C LEU A 235 13.06 -17.19 -26.33
N PRO A 236 12.89 -16.66 -25.10
CA PRO A 236 11.57 -16.56 -24.50
C PRO A 236 10.67 -15.64 -25.32
N ALA A 237 9.40 -16.01 -25.51
CA ALA A 237 8.39 -15.12 -26.08
C ALA A 237 7.97 -14.01 -25.10
N ILE A 238 8.05 -14.29 -23.79
CA ILE A 238 7.82 -13.33 -22.71
C ILE A 238 9.03 -13.31 -21.78
N THR A 239 9.62 -12.13 -21.59
CA THR A 239 10.74 -11.92 -20.68
C THR A 239 10.31 -11.02 -19.53
N VAL A 240 10.38 -11.51 -18.28
CA VAL A 240 10.06 -10.72 -17.10
C VAL A 240 11.30 -10.04 -16.49
N SER A 241 11.12 -8.83 -15.97
CA SER A 241 12.02 -8.22 -15.01
C SER A 241 11.22 -7.50 -13.92
N ALA A 242 11.76 -7.44 -12.71
CA ALA A 242 11.13 -6.73 -11.60
C ALA A 242 11.55 -5.26 -11.51
N ARG A 243 12.59 -4.85 -12.25
CA ARG A 243 13.22 -3.53 -12.16
C ARG A 243 13.34 -2.88 -13.52
N LEU A 244 13.02 -1.60 -13.59
CA LEU A 244 13.09 -0.84 -14.84
C LEU A 244 14.55 -0.67 -15.32
N ASP A 245 15.50 -0.54 -14.40
CA ASP A 245 16.93 -0.43 -14.73
C ASP A 245 17.45 -1.66 -15.47
N GLU A 246 17.04 -2.87 -15.09
CA GLU A 246 17.46 -4.11 -15.76
C GLU A 246 16.97 -4.15 -17.21
N ILE A 247 15.75 -3.64 -17.45
CA ILE A 247 15.21 -3.47 -18.81
C ILE A 247 16.06 -2.46 -19.57
N ASN A 248 16.35 -1.30 -18.98
CA ASN A 248 17.18 -0.27 -19.61
C ASN A 248 18.56 -0.79 -19.98
N ASP A 249 19.24 -1.49 -19.06
CA ASP A 249 20.56 -2.09 -19.26
C ASP A 249 20.54 -3.12 -20.40
N ALA A 250 19.51 -3.96 -20.45
CA ALA A 250 19.32 -4.92 -21.53
C ALA A 250 19.19 -4.22 -22.89
N LEU A 251 18.45 -3.12 -22.94
CA LEU A 251 18.23 -2.34 -24.17
C LEU A 251 19.46 -1.55 -24.63
N GLN A 252 20.53 -1.46 -23.83
CA GLN A 252 21.80 -0.85 -24.27
C GLN A 252 22.50 -1.71 -25.33
N SER A 253 22.28 -3.03 -25.32
CA SER A 253 22.77 -3.94 -26.36
C SER A 253 21.84 -3.92 -27.57
N GLU A 254 22.33 -3.46 -28.73
CA GLU A 254 21.55 -3.47 -29.99
C GLU A 254 21.07 -4.88 -30.38
N SER A 255 21.84 -5.92 -30.04
CA SER A 255 21.46 -7.32 -30.25
C SER A 255 20.24 -7.73 -29.41
N VAL A 256 20.08 -7.15 -28.23
CA VAL A 256 18.94 -7.40 -27.34
C VAL A 256 17.78 -6.51 -27.73
N ALA A 257 18.01 -5.20 -27.90
CA ALA A 257 17.00 -4.24 -28.30
C ALA A 257 16.29 -4.63 -29.61
N GLY A 258 17.03 -5.11 -30.61
CA GLY A 258 16.47 -5.59 -31.88
C GLY A 258 15.55 -6.82 -31.77
N LYS A 259 15.57 -7.52 -30.63
CA LYS A 259 14.68 -8.67 -30.34
C LYS A 259 13.43 -8.25 -29.57
N VAL A 260 13.35 -7.04 -29.03
CA VAL A 260 12.20 -6.64 -28.21
C VAL A 260 11.12 -6.02 -29.09
N ILE A 261 9.91 -6.58 -29.06
CA ILE A 261 8.78 -6.04 -29.85
C ILE A 261 8.01 -4.95 -29.12
N ALA A 262 7.86 -5.09 -27.80
CA ALA A 262 7.13 -4.19 -26.93
C ALA A 262 7.52 -4.45 -25.46
N ILE A 263 7.28 -3.43 -24.63
CA ILE A 263 7.47 -3.47 -23.18
C ILE A 263 6.11 -3.19 -22.54
N PHE A 264 5.69 -4.05 -21.62
CA PHE A 264 4.49 -3.88 -20.81
C PHE A 264 4.86 -3.77 -19.33
N SER A 265 4.09 -3.03 -18.54
CA SER A 265 4.19 -3.05 -17.07
C SER A 265 2.88 -3.45 -16.42
N THR A 266 2.93 -4.26 -15.37
CA THR A 266 1.77 -4.52 -14.53
C THR A 266 1.43 -3.30 -13.66
N VAL A 267 0.20 -3.25 -13.14
CA VAL A 267 -0.32 -2.12 -12.33
C VAL A 267 0.53 -1.92 -11.06
N ASP A 268 0.95 -3.00 -10.40
CA ASP A 268 1.79 -2.99 -9.19
C ASP A 268 3.20 -2.42 -9.42
N LYS A 269 3.62 -2.28 -10.69
CA LYS A 269 4.92 -1.71 -11.06
C LYS A 269 4.86 -0.24 -11.45
N PHE A 270 3.71 0.40 -11.29
CA PHE A 270 3.59 1.82 -11.59
C PHE A 270 4.51 2.69 -10.73
N ASP A 271 4.62 2.41 -9.44
CA ASP A 271 5.52 3.16 -8.54
C ASP A 271 6.99 2.99 -8.90
N GLU A 272 7.43 1.78 -9.28
CA GLU A 272 8.78 1.53 -9.78
C GLU A 272 9.09 2.37 -11.04
N ILE A 273 8.10 2.62 -11.89
CA ILE A 273 8.27 3.47 -13.08
C ILE A 273 8.44 4.94 -12.68
N ILE A 274 7.61 5.43 -11.75
CA ILE A 274 7.64 6.82 -11.29
C ILE A 274 8.93 7.11 -10.52
N ASP A 275 9.38 6.19 -9.69
CA ASP A 275 10.61 6.35 -8.90
C ASP A 275 11.88 6.30 -9.77
N ASN A 276 11.80 5.73 -10.99
CA ASN A 276 12.94 5.54 -11.90
C ASN A 276 12.72 6.21 -13.29
N ILE A 277 12.21 7.44 -13.29
CA ILE A 277 11.91 8.21 -14.52
C ILE A 277 13.12 8.36 -15.48
N GLU A 278 14.35 8.47 -14.99
CA GLU A 278 15.52 8.60 -15.87
C GLU A 278 15.77 7.32 -16.67
N SER A 279 15.69 6.15 -16.03
CA SER A 279 15.75 4.86 -16.73
C SER A 279 14.59 4.69 -17.71
N LEU A 280 13.40 5.17 -17.38
CA LEU A 280 12.28 5.22 -18.31
C LEU A 280 12.62 6.07 -19.54
N LYS A 281 13.15 7.28 -19.37
CA LYS A 281 13.53 8.16 -20.48
C LYS A 281 14.51 7.49 -21.43
N GLU A 282 15.51 6.76 -20.90
CA GLU A 282 16.46 6.00 -21.73
C GLU A 282 15.78 4.86 -22.50
N CYS A 283 14.92 4.08 -21.84
CA CYS A 283 14.10 3.05 -22.50
C CYS A 283 13.27 3.66 -23.66
N LEU A 284 12.63 4.81 -23.42
CA LEU A 284 11.78 5.48 -24.41
C LEU A 284 12.56 6.01 -25.62
N ARG A 285 13.87 6.29 -25.50
CA ARG A 285 14.72 6.71 -26.64
C ARG A 285 14.91 5.59 -27.66
N LYS A 286 14.75 4.32 -27.26
CA LYS A 286 14.85 3.16 -28.16
C LYS A 286 13.66 3.03 -29.12
N LYS A 287 12.61 3.85 -28.95
CA LYS A 287 11.39 3.87 -29.79
C LYS A 287 10.65 2.52 -29.86
N ILE A 288 10.87 1.67 -28.87
CA ILE A 288 10.10 0.44 -28.67
C ILE A 288 8.76 0.84 -28.02
N PRO A 289 7.62 0.27 -28.45
CA PRO A 289 6.34 0.50 -27.79
C PRO A 289 6.42 0.16 -26.30
N PHE A 290 6.07 1.13 -25.46
CA PHE A 290 5.99 0.99 -24.01
C PHE A 290 4.55 1.22 -23.59
N VAL A 291 3.94 0.18 -23.02
CA VAL A 291 2.56 0.19 -22.52
C VAL A 291 2.59 0.08 -21.00
N VAL A 292 2.10 1.11 -20.31
CA VAL A 292 2.01 1.15 -18.86
C VAL A 292 0.56 0.93 -18.45
N PHE A 293 0.30 -0.05 -17.59
CA PHE A 293 -0.97 -0.13 -16.88
C PHE A 293 -0.87 0.70 -15.59
N VAL A 294 -1.78 1.66 -15.42
CA VAL A 294 -1.72 2.67 -14.37
C VAL A 294 -2.92 2.50 -13.42
N PRO A 295 -2.70 2.49 -12.10
CA PRO A 295 -3.81 2.46 -11.14
C PRO A 295 -4.52 3.82 -11.09
N GLU A 296 -5.85 3.84 -11.11
CA GLU A 296 -6.64 5.08 -11.05
C GLU A 296 -6.39 5.83 -9.72
N GLN A 297 -6.12 5.07 -8.65
CA GLN A 297 -5.79 5.62 -7.33
C GLN A 297 -4.52 6.49 -7.34
N ALA A 298 -3.62 6.28 -8.30
CA ALA A 298 -2.40 7.06 -8.45
C ALA A 298 -2.58 8.29 -9.37
N PHE A 299 -3.80 8.81 -9.55
CA PHE A 299 -4.12 9.93 -10.44
C PHE A 299 -3.18 11.14 -10.26
N GLU A 300 -2.73 11.45 -9.04
CA GLU A 300 -1.80 12.56 -8.76
C GLU A 300 -0.44 12.38 -9.46
N LYS A 301 -0.02 11.14 -9.73
CA LYS A 301 1.23 10.80 -10.43
C LYS A 301 1.07 10.78 -11.96
N PHE A 302 -0.14 10.93 -12.51
CA PHE A 302 -0.37 10.88 -13.96
C PHE A 302 0.32 12.00 -14.71
N ALA A 303 0.47 13.17 -14.07
CA ALA A 303 1.17 14.30 -14.66
C ALA A 303 2.60 13.92 -15.09
N ALA A 304 3.31 13.09 -14.32
CA ALA A 304 4.65 12.64 -14.67
C ALA A 304 4.69 11.84 -15.98
N ILE A 305 3.73 10.93 -16.16
CA ILE A 305 3.61 10.07 -17.36
C ILE A 305 3.14 10.88 -18.57
N LYS A 306 2.17 11.77 -18.39
CA LYS A 306 1.72 12.70 -19.44
C LYS A 306 2.86 13.61 -19.92
N ASN A 307 3.67 14.13 -19.01
CA ASN A 307 4.84 14.97 -19.35
C ASN A 307 5.90 14.20 -20.16
N LEU A 308 5.94 12.88 -20.05
CA LEU A 308 6.77 12.01 -20.89
C LEU A 308 6.11 11.64 -22.23
N GLY A 309 4.96 12.24 -22.55
CA GLY A 309 4.28 12.09 -23.84
C GLY A 309 3.49 10.78 -23.99
N PHE A 310 3.10 10.13 -22.88
CA PHE A 310 2.20 8.98 -22.95
C PHE A 310 0.78 9.38 -23.32
N LYS A 311 0.17 8.61 -24.22
CA LYS A 311 -1.25 8.71 -24.55
C LYS A 311 -2.05 7.87 -23.57
N VAL A 312 -2.93 8.52 -22.82
CA VAL A 312 -3.74 7.86 -21.79
C VAL A 312 -5.05 7.38 -22.40
N TRP A 313 -5.41 6.13 -22.11
CA TRP A 313 -6.74 5.58 -22.29
C TRP A 313 -7.30 5.17 -20.93
N HIS A 314 -8.42 5.76 -20.54
CA HIS A 314 -9.08 5.42 -19.28
C HIS A 314 -10.32 4.56 -19.55
N TRP A 315 -10.26 3.30 -19.15
CA TRP A 315 -11.42 2.43 -19.16
C TRP A 315 -12.24 2.66 -17.89
N LYS A 316 -13.46 3.19 -18.06
CA LYS A 316 -14.42 3.30 -16.96
C LYS A 316 -15.77 2.70 -17.38
N PRO A 317 -16.22 1.61 -16.74
CA PRO A 317 -17.37 0.82 -17.17
C PRO A 317 -18.63 1.67 -17.28
N ALA A 318 -18.88 2.49 -16.26
CA ALA A 318 -20.05 3.36 -16.23
C ALA A 318 -20.05 4.40 -17.38
N THR A 319 -18.87 4.77 -17.91
CA THR A 319 -18.76 5.67 -19.06
C THR A 319 -18.63 4.96 -20.41
N LEU A 320 -18.44 3.64 -20.42
CA LEU A 320 -18.36 2.79 -21.62
C LEU A 320 -19.57 1.87 -21.65
N LYS A 321 -20.70 2.39 -22.14
CA LYS A 321 -22.00 1.73 -22.15
C LYS A 321 -22.11 0.77 -23.34
N SER A 322 -21.44 -0.37 -23.26
CA SER A 322 -21.55 -1.43 -24.26
C SER A 322 -21.97 -2.76 -23.64
N GLU A 323 -23.09 -3.28 -24.14
CA GLU A 323 -23.58 -4.63 -23.82
C GLU A 323 -22.57 -5.72 -24.21
N ALA A 324 -21.61 -5.43 -25.09
CA ALA A 324 -20.59 -6.40 -25.50
C ALA A 324 -19.65 -6.82 -24.35
N PHE A 325 -19.62 -6.05 -23.26
CA PHE A 325 -18.89 -6.39 -22.04
C PHE A 325 -19.75 -7.14 -21.02
N LEU A 326 -21.07 -7.13 -21.18
CA LEU A 326 -22.01 -7.79 -20.28
C LEU A 326 -22.06 -9.28 -20.58
N LYS A 327 -21.88 -10.11 -19.56
CA LYS A 327 -22.08 -11.57 -19.66
C LYS A 327 -23.36 -11.96 -18.95
N GLU A 328 -24.30 -12.59 -19.66
CA GLU A 328 -25.59 -13.05 -19.12
C GLU A 328 -25.44 -14.20 -18.12
N ASP A 329 -24.39 -15.02 -18.28
CA ASP A 329 -24.28 -16.34 -17.62
C ASP A 329 -23.09 -16.42 -16.63
N VAL A 330 -23.03 -15.46 -15.71
CA VAL A 330 -22.03 -15.44 -14.62
C VAL A 330 -22.59 -16.23 -13.43
N SER A 331 -22.78 -17.55 -13.62
CA SER A 331 -23.07 -18.46 -12.51
C SER A 331 -22.14 -18.17 -11.32
N ASP A 332 -22.64 -18.27 -10.08
CA ASP A 332 -21.96 -17.89 -8.81
C ASP A 332 -20.60 -18.54 -8.50
N ARG A 333 -20.03 -19.30 -9.44
CA ARG A 333 -18.77 -20.01 -9.27
C ARG A 333 -17.60 -19.04 -9.36
N GLN A 334 -17.16 -18.53 -8.21
CA GLN A 334 -15.93 -17.75 -8.02
C GLN A 334 -14.65 -18.45 -8.52
N GLU A 335 -14.70 -19.75 -8.83
CA GLU A 335 -13.57 -20.57 -9.29
C GLU A 335 -13.09 -20.28 -10.73
N ARG A 336 -13.79 -19.42 -11.47
CA ARG A 336 -13.46 -19.02 -12.84
C ARG A 336 -12.40 -17.91 -12.87
N ILE A 337 -11.40 -18.03 -13.74
CA ILE A 337 -10.28 -17.08 -13.86
C ILE A 337 -10.73 -15.63 -14.14
N PHE A 338 -11.84 -15.44 -14.87
CA PHE A 338 -12.43 -14.12 -15.12
C PHE A 338 -13.80 -13.93 -14.43
N GLY A 339 -14.15 -14.76 -13.46
CA GLY A 339 -15.45 -14.69 -12.79
C GLY A 339 -15.66 -13.37 -12.05
N SER A 340 -14.69 -12.98 -11.21
CA SER A 340 -14.72 -11.73 -10.44
C SER A 340 -14.79 -10.49 -11.34
N ILE A 341 -13.90 -10.40 -12.35
CA ILE A 341 -13.89 -9.27 -13.29
C ILE A 341 -15.20 -9.17 -14.08
N SER A 342 -15.81 -10.31 -14.48
CA SER A 342 -17.09 -10.29 -15.19
C SER A 342 -18.23 -9.77 -14.30
N LYS A 343 -18.28 -10.23 -13.02
CA LYS A 343 -19.26 -9.73 -12.04
C LYS A 343 -19.10 -8.23 -11.78
N LYS A 344 -17.86 -7.79 -11.54
CA LYS A 344 -17.53 -6.38 -11.31
C LYS A 344 -17.93 -5.51 -12.51
N ILE A 345 -17.58 -5.90 -13.73
CA ILE A 345 -17.93 -5.14 -14.95
C ILE A 345 -19.44 -5.05 -15.15
N ASN A 346 -20.16 -6.17 -15.00
CA ASN A 346 -21.62 -6.18 -15.10
C ASN A 346 -22.26 -5.23 -14.07
N SER A 347 -21.83 -5.35 -12.81
CA SER A 347 -22.32 -4.51 -11.72
C SER A 347 -21.99 -3.03 -11.95
N ALA A 348 -20.76 -2.73 -12.37
CA ALA A 348 -20.28 -1.39 -12.63
C ALA A 348 -21.00 -0.68 -13.79
N ALA A 349 -21.41 -1.43 -14.82
CA ALA A 349 -22.16 -0.90 -15.95
C ALA A 349 -23.59 -0.50 -15.57
N LEU A 350 -24.14 -1.12 -14.53
CA LEU A 350 -25.50 -0.88 -14.01
C LEU A 350 -25.52 -0.02 -12.75
N ALA A 351 -24.36 0.27 -12.16
CA ALA A 351 -24.25 0.95 -10.88
C ALA A 351 -24.74 2.41 -10.96
N GLU A 352 -25.57 2.78 -9.99
CA GLU A 352 -26.01 4.15 -9.79
C GLU A 352 -25.22 4.83 -8.67
N TYR A 353 -25.09 6.16 -8.76
CA TYR A 353 -24.38 6.98 -7.78
C TYR A 353 -25.28 8.12 -7.32
N ASP A 354 -25.36 8.32 -6.01
CA ASP A 354 -26.22 9.34 -5.41
C ASP A 354 -25.53 10.03 -4.22
N PHE A 355 -25.92 11.28 -3.96
CA PHE A 355 -25.32 12.13 -2.95
C PHE A 355 -26.42 12.82 -2.15
N VAL A 356 -26.55 12.44 -0.89
CA VAL A 356 -27.48 13.06 0.06
C VAL A 356 -26.73 14.14 0.83
N LYS A 357 -27.21 15.38 0.71
CA LYS A 357 -26.63 16.55 1.40
C LYS A 357 -27.23 16.72 2.78
N CYS A 358 -26.37 16.78 3.79
CA CYS A 358 -26.70 17.15 5.16
C CYS A 358 -26.26 18.60 5.42
N PHE A 359 -27.19 19.48 5.81
CA PHE A 359 -26.85 20.86 6.14
C PHE A 359 -26.59 21.02 7.64
N ASP A 360 -25.42 21.52 8.00
CA ASP A 360 -25.09 21.94 9.37
C ASP A 360 -24.19 23.18 9.34
N ASN A 361 -24.81 24.36 9.38
CA ASN A 361 -24.11 25.64 9.34
C ASN A 361 -23.21 25.87 10.56
N VAL A 362 -23.53 25.26 11.70
CA VAL A 362 -22.72 25.40 12.92
C VAL A 362 -21.44 24.61 12.75
N LEU A 363 -21.54 23.35 12.33
CA LEU A 363 -20.37 22.51 12.10
C LEU A 363 -19.47 23.05 10.99
N LYS A 364 -20.07 23.59 9.93
CA LYS A 364 -19.36 24.31 8.86
C LYS A 364 -18.61 25.54 9.39
N THR A 365 -19.22 26.30 10.29
CA THR A 365 -18.58 27.47 10.94
C THR A 365 -17.43 27.02 11.83
N ASN A 366 -17.59 25.91 12.58
CA ASN A 366 -16.53 25.36 13.43
C ASN A 366 -15.28 24.98 12.64
N LEU A 367 -15.44 24.37 11.46
CA LEU A 367 -14.34 24.02 10.57
C LEU A 367 -13.56 25.24 10.08
N ARG A 368 -14.25 26.36 9.81
CA ARG A 368 -13.59 27.62 9.45
C ARG A 368 -12.85 28.20 10.65
N LEU A 369 -13.52 28.28 11.81
CA LEU A 369 -12.93 28.78 13.05
C LEU A 369 -11.66 28.03 13.44
N ILE A 370 -11.67 26.70 13.39
CA ILE A 370 -10.49 25.91 13.77
C ILE A 370 -9.33 26.04 12.78
N ARG A 371 -9.63 26.25 11.48
CA ARG A 371 -8.61 26.59 10.49
C ARG A 371 -7.96 27.94 10.80
N ASP A 372 -8.77 28.94 11.12
CA ASP A 372 -8.29 30.28 11.46
C ASP A 372 -7.48 30.27 12.77
N ILE A 373 -7.95 29.54 13.79
CA ILE A 373 -7.19 29.29 15.03
C ILE A 373 -5.83 28.68 14.68
N SER A 374 -5.78 27.67 13.81
CA SER A 374 -4.51 27.03 13.44
C SER A 374 -3.54 27.99 12.76
N PHE A 375 -4.03 28.86 11.89
CA PHE A 375 -3.21 29.89 11.25
C PHE A 375 -2.64 30.88 12.27
N HIS A 376 -3.45 31.33 13.22
CA HIS A 376 -3.06 32.33 14.23
C HIS A 376 -2.29 31.75 15.43
N THR A 377 -2.28 30.43 15.62
CA THR A 377 -1.58 29.74 16.72
C THR A 377 -0.28 29.07 16.26
N ASN A 378 0.13 29.29 15.01
CA ASN A 378 1.30 28.66 14.40
C ASN A 378 2.61 28.94 15.15
N ASP A 379 2.76 30.14 15.74
CA ASP A 379 3.93 30.51 16.56
C ASP A 379 3.81 30.07 18.03
N GLY A 380 2.71 29.39 18.37
CA GLY A 380 2.41 28.94 19.73
C GLY A 380 3.46 28.00 20.33
N ASP A 381 3.42 27.89 21.65
CA ASP A 381 4.23 26.92 22.38
C ASP A 381 3.74 25.48 22.11
N ALA A 382 4.49 24.49 22.60
CA ALA A 382 4.15 23.08 22.40
C ALA A 382 2.77 22.72 22.99
N GLY A 383 2.38 23.38 24.09
CA GLY A 383 1.11 23.16 24.76
C GLY A 383 -0.08 23.66 23.95
N LEU A 384 0.00 24.87 23.39
CA LEU A 384 -1.05 25.44 22.54
C LEU A 384 -1.18 24.66 21.24
N LYS A 385 -0.06 24.28 20.61
CA LYS A 385 -0.08 23.42 19.42
C LYS A 385 -0.68 22.05 19.69
N GLN A 386 -0.49 21.49 20.88
CA GLN A 386 -1.15 20.25 21.29
C GLN A 386 -2.66 20.47 21.48
N LEU A 387 -3.07 21.56 22.13
CA LEU A 387 -4.49 21.89 22.28
C LEU A 387 -5.20 22.03 20.93
N VAL A 388 -4.60 22.76 19.97
CA VAL A 388 -5.16 22.95 18.64
C VAL A 388 -5.30 21.62 17.89
N ARG A 389 -4.34 20.71 18.03
CA ARG A 389 -4.42 19.34 17.51
C ARG A 389 -5.57 18.54 18.13
N ARG A 390 -5.75 18.63 19.46
CA ARG A 390 -6.88 18.01 20.16
C ARG A 390 -8.24 18.56 19.70
N LEU A 391 -8.34 19.88 19.53
CA LEU A 391 -9.55 20.53 19.00
C LEU A 391 -9.88 20.01 17.60
N TRP A 392 -8.86 19.80 16.77
CA TRP A 392 -9.03 19.24 15.42
C TRP A 392 -9.48 17.79 15.46
N GLY A 393 -8.84 16.97 16.29
CA GLY A 393 -9.25 15.58 16.52
C GLY A 393 -10.72 15.48 16.91
N PHE A 394 -11.13 16.28 17.88
CA PHE A 394 -12.52 16.30 18.36
C PHE A 394 -13.51 16.78 17.29
N GLN A 395 -13.17 17.86 16.56
CA GLN A 395 -13.98 18.33 15.43
C GLN A 395 -14.15 17.23 14.37
N ASN A 396 -13.08 16.48 14.08
CA ASN A 396 -13.12 15.39 13.11
C ASN A 396 -13.98 14.23 13.59
N GLU A 397 -13.91 13.91 14.87
CA GLU A 397 -14.74 12.87 15.48
C GLU A 397 -16.22 13.22 15.38
N ILE A 398 -16.58 14.49 15.61
CA ILE A 398 -17.94 15.00 15.38
C ILE A 398 -18.36 14.82 13.91
N VAL A 399 -17.50 15.20 12.95
CA VAL A 399 -17.82 15.11 11.51
C VAL A 399 -18.04 13.65 11.07
N SER A 400 -17.25 12.72 11.61
CA SER A 400 -17.36 11.28 11.32
C SER A 400 -18.50 10.58 12.04
N THR A 401 -19.02 11.16 13.12
CA THR A 401 -20.17 10.60 13.83
C THR A 401 -21.42 10.70 12.96
N CYS A 402 -22.01 9.55 12.64
CA CYS A 402 -23.26 9.45 11.87
C CYS A 402 -24.47 9.03 12.71
N TYR A 403 -24.25 8.65 13.96
CA TYR A 403 -25.27 8.22 14.92
C TYR A 403 -24.86 8.59 16.33
N MET A 404 -25.81 9.06 17.13
CA MET A 404 -25.60 9.46 18.51
C MET A 404 -26.43 8.60 19.46
N ASP A 405 -25.77 8.04 20.47
CA ASP A 405 -26.42 7.43 21.64
C ASP A 405 -25.72 7.85 22.94
N VAL A 406 -26.32 7.49 24.07
CA VAL A 406 -25.88 7.89 25.40
C VAL A 406 -24.41 7.53 25.68
N ASP A 407 -23.92 6.38 25.23
CA ASP A 407 -22.55 5.96 25.48
C ASP A 407 -21.56 6.69 24.58
N ILE A 408 -21.96 7.01 23.33
CA ILE A 408 -21.15 7.83 22.41
C ILE A 408 -20.96 9.22 23.00
N VAL A 409 -22.07 9.84 23.45
CA VAL A 409 -22.04 11.16 24.09
C VAL A 409 -21.20 11.11 25.37
N SER A 410 -21.29 10.04 26.15
CA SER A 410 -20.51 9.87 27.38
C SER A 410 -19.01 9.76 27.12
N TYR A 411 -18.61 8.99 26.10
CA TYR A 411 -17.21 8.89 25.66
C TYR A 411 -16.68 10.26 25.19
N MET A 412 -17.42 10.92 24.29
CA MET A 412 -17.03 12.22 23.74
C MET A 412 -16.97 13.31 24.82
N ARG A 413 -17.83 13.25 25.85
CA ARG A 413 -17.77 14.16 27.01
C ARG A 413 -16.49 14.00 27.81
N ASN A 414 -15.98 12.78 27.97
CA ASN A 414 -14.73 12.55 28.70
C ASN A 414 -13.55 13.18 27.95
N GLU A 415 -13.43 12.94 26.65
CA GLU A 415 -12.39 13.57 25.81
C GLU A 415 -12.52 15.10 25.81
N PHE A 416 -13.74 15.62 25.67
CA PHE A 416 -13.99 17.06 25.70
C PHE A 416 -13.64 17.70 27.04
N SER A 417 -13.87 17.01 28.16
CA SER A 417 -13.49 17.47 29.50
C SER A 417 -11.99 17.70 29.59
N GLU A 418 -11.19 16.77 29.09
CA GLU A 418 -9.73 16.91 29.08
C GLU A 418 -9.24 18.07 28.19
N ILE A 419 -9.90 18.31 27.05
CA ILE A 419 -9.64 19.46 26.17
C ILE A 419 -9.94 20.76 26.91
N LYS A 420 -11.09 20.84 27.60
CA LYS A 420 -11.52 22.01 28.38
C LYS A 420 -10.55 22.28 29.53
N GLU A 421 -10.08 21.25 30.23
CA GLU A 421 -9.04 21.37 31.25
C GLU A 421 -7.71 21.86 30.68
N ALA A 422 -7.28 21.33 29.53
CA ALA A 422 -6.05 21.77 28.87
C ALA A 422 -6.13 23.25 28.46
N TRP A 423 -7.26 23.69 27.91
CA TRP A 423 -7.49 25.10 27.61
C TRP A 423 -7.52 25.96 28.88
N ASN A 424 -8.24 25.56 29.93
CA ASN A 424 -8.31 26.34 31.18
C ASN A 424 -6.94 26.58 31.82
N ARG A 425 -6.00 25.64 31.70
CA ARG A 425 -4.62 25.82 32.16
C ARG A 425 -3.83 26.85 31.35
N GLN A 426 -4.17 27.02 30.07
CA GLN A 426 -3.42 27.85 29.14
C GLN A 426 -4.06 29.22 28.88
N LYS A 427 -5.38 29.33 29.00
CA LYS A 427 -6.15 30.47 28.50
C LYS A 427 -5.73 31.81 29.10
N ILE A 428 -5.29 31.81 30.37
CA ILE A 428 -4.77 32.99 31.08
C ILE A 428 -3.58 33.64 30.39
N TYR A 429 -2.81 32.88 29.60
CA TYR A 429 -1.64 33.38 28.87
C TYR A 429 -2.02 33.98 27.51
N TYR A 430 -3.24 33.73 27.05
CA TYR A 430 -3.68 34.03 25.69
C TYR A 430 -4.91 34.94 25.61
N GLU A 431 -5.42 35.48 26.73
CA GLU A 431 -6.65 36.30 26.80
C GLU A 431 -6.69 37.49 25.83
N GLN A 432 -5.53 38.06 25.47
CA GLN A 432 -5.42 39.21 24.55
C GLN A 432 -5.11 38.81 23.10
N GLN A 433 -5.04 37.52 22.79
CA GLN A 433 -4.73 37.04 21.44
C GLN A 433 -5.98 36.96 20.58
N SER A 434 -5.82 37.25 19.27
CA SER A 434 -6.95 37.25 18.31
C SER A 434 -7.68 35.90 18.21
N PHE A 435 -7.00 34.79 18.48
CA PHE A 435 -7.59 33.45 18.44
C PHE A 435 -8.31 33.04 19.73
N TYR A 436 -8.17 33.80 20.83
CA TYR A 436 -8.74 33.44 22.13
C TYR A 436 -10.26 33.25 22.07
N GLU A 437 -10.97 34.26 21.58
CA GLU A 437 -12.42 34.25 21.44
C GLU A 437 -12.88 33.14 20.49
N SER A 438 -12.07 32.83 19.48
CA SER A 438 -12.35 31.74 18.54
C SER A 438 -12.28 30.37 19.22
N ILE A 439 -11.30 30.14 20.10
CA ILE A 439 -11.20 28.89 20.89
C ILE A 439 -12.38 28.77 21.85
N GLU A 440 -12.70 29.83 22.61
CA GLU A 440 -13.86 29.83 23.54
C GLU A 440 -15.16 29.53 22.79
N LYS A 441 -15.34 30.18 21.62
CA LYS A 441 -16.49 29.96 20.76
C LYS A 441 -16.56 28.52 20.26
N LEU A 442 -15.45 27.94 19.81
CA LEU A 442 -15.38 26.54 19.35
C LEU A 442 -15.71 25.55 20.48
N ILE A 443 -15.15 25.73 21.68
CA ILE A 443 -15.46 24.94 22.87
C ILE A 443 -16.95 25.02 23.21
N SER A 444 -17.55 26.22 23.14
CA SER A 444 -18.99 26.38 23.38
C SER A 444 -19.86 25.63 22.36
N PHE A 445 -19.41 25.51 21.10
CA PHE A 445 -20.12 24.75 20.09
C PHE A 445 -20.02 23.23 20.32
N PHE A 446 -18.86 22.74 20.72
CA PHE A 446 -18.69 21.34 21.13
C PHE A 446 -19.61 20.97 22.29
N GLU A 447 -19.73 21.83 23.29
CA GLU A 447 -20.62 21.63 24.44
C GLU A 447 -22.10 21.57 24.03
N LYS A 448 -22.52 22.43 23.08
CA LYS A 448 -23.86 22.39 22.49
C LYS A 448 -24.11 21.11 21.71
N TRP A 449 -23.15 20.67 20.90
CA TRP A 449 -23.26 19.45 20.11
C TRP A 449 -23.43 18.21 21.01
N LEU A 450 -22.69 18.14 22.14
CA LEU A 450 -22.80 17.06 23.14
C LEU A 450 -24.11 17.08 23.95
N SER A 451 -24.91 18.12 23.80
CA SER A 451 -26.22 18.27 24.43
C SER A 451 -27.37 18.07 23.43
N ALA A 452 -27.06 17.88 22.14
CA ALA A 452 -28.05 17.57 21.13
C ALA A 452 -28.66 16.17 21.38
N SER A 453 -29.96 16.03 21.12
CA SER A 453 -30.64 14.73 21.18
C SER A 453 -30.48 13.91 19.91
N GLU A 454 -30.24 14.58 18.78
CA GLU A 454 -30.05 13.98 17.47
C GLU A 454 -29.17 14.92 16.62
N ILE A 455 -28.38 14.36 15.70
CA ILE A 455 -27.51 15.11 14.79
C ILE A 455 -28.05 15.09 13.35
N ALA A 456 -27.72 16.12 12.57
CA ALA A 456 -28.25 16.29 11.21
C ALA A 456 -27.98 15.07 10.29
N LYS A 457 -26.80 14.45 10.42
CA LYS A 457 -26.44 13.25 9.64
C LYS A 457 -27.28 12.02 10.03
N GLN A 458 -27.58 11.84 11.31
CA GLN A 458 -28.46 10.76 11.80
C GLN A 458 -29.89 10.95 11.29
N HIS A 459 -30.41 12.18 11.36
CA HIS A 459 -31.73 12.52 10.84
C HIS A 459 -31.82 12.28 9.32
N LYS A 460 -30.79 12.67 8.56
CA LYS A 460 -30.76 12.43 7.11
C LYS A 460 -30.58 10.96 6.75
N LEU A 461 -29.80 10.20 7.53
CA LEU A 461 -29.69 8.76 7.36
C LEU A 461 -31.03 8.07 7.61
N SER A 462 -31.78 8.44 8.65
CA SER A 462 -33.10 7.87 8.93
C SER A 462 -34.12 8.22 7.85
N GLU A 463 -34.19 9.49 7.42
CA GLU A 463 -35.03 9.94 6.31
C GLU A 463 -34.71 9.19 5.02
N TYR A 464 -33.42 9.05 4.70
CA TYR A 464 -32.98 8.36 3.49
C TYR A 464 -33.35 6.88 3.53
N LEU A 465 -33.05 6.19 4.64
CA LEU A 465 -33.44 4.80 4.82
C LEU A 465 -34.95 4.64 4.63
N LEU A 466 -35.78 5.47 5.27
CA LEU A 466 -37.24 5.43 5.19
C LEU A 466 -37.78 5.67 3.77
N SER A 467 -37.02 6.37 2.93
CA SER A 467 -37.39 6.64 1.53
C SER A 467 -37.03 5.51 0.55
N LEU A 468 -36.32 4.47 1.02
CA LEU A 468 -35.80 3.43 0.13
C LEU A 468 -36.91 2.55 -0.48
N PRO A 469 -36.80 2.22 -1.77
CA PRO A 469 -37.64 1.23 -2.43
C PRO A 469 -37.66 -0.13 -1.74
N GLU A 470 -38.81 -0.83 -1.78
CA GLU A 470 -38.95 -2.18 -1.23
C GLU A 470 -38.05 -3.23 -1.91
N GLU A 471 -37.56 -2.96 -3.12
CA GLU A 471 -36.70 -3.90 -3.87
C GLU A 471 -35.29 -4.04 -3.29
N TYR A 472 -34.79 -3.03 -2.56
CA TYR A 472 -33.51 -3.13 -1.88
C TYR A 472 -33.63 -4.08 -0.68
N LYS A 473 -32.93 -5.21 -0.69
CA LYS A 473 -32.98 -6.24 0.36
C LYS A 473 -31.70 -6.29 1.19
N THR A 474 -30.57 -5.95 0.58
CA THR A 474 -29.23 -6.01 1.17
C THR A 474 -28.60 -4.63 1.17
N ILE A 475 -28.37 -4.09 2.36
CA ILE A 475 -27.87 -2.72 2.55
C ILE A 475 -26.62 -2.77 3.42
N PHE A 476 -25.53 -2.20 2.91
CA PHE A 476 -24.28 -2.08 3.67
C PHE A 476 -24.07 -0.61 4.00
N ILE A 477 -23.79 -0.32 5.27
CA ILE A 477 -23.44 1.01 5.75
C ILE A 477 -21.98 0.97 6.16
N VAL A 478 -21.14 1.73 5.48
CA VAL A 478 -19.72 1.82 5.78
C VAL A 478 -19.44 3.09 6.59
N VAL A 479 -18.75 2.88 7.70
CA VAL A 479 -18.34 3.92 8.66
C VAL A 479 -16.82 3.99 8.74
N PRO A 480 -16.24 5.13 9.15
CA PRO A 480 -14.82 5.25 9.46
C PRO A 480 -14.32 4.18 10.44
N ASP A 481 -13.06 3.76 10.32
CA ASP A 481 -12.48 2.75 11.23
C ASP A 481 -12.48 3.17 12.71
N ARG A 482 -12.37 4.49 12.95
CA ARG A 482 -12.47 5.11 14.28
C ARG A 482 -13.87 5.04 14.89
N PHE A 483 -14.92 4.83 14.10
CA PHE A 483 -16.27 4.71 14.63
C PHE A 483 -16.45 3.35 15.31
N ILE A 484 -16.34 3.33 16.64
CA ILE A 484 -16.39 2.10 17.45
C ILE A 484 -17.80 1.60 17.76
N TYR A 485 -18.85 2.34 17.38
CA TYR A 485 -20.24 2.05 17.74
C TYR A 485 -21.06 1.40 16.62
N GLY A 486 -20.39 0.67 15.71
CA GLY A 486 -21.01 0.03 14.55
C GLY A 486 -22.18 -0.89 14.92
N ASP A 487 -22.03 -1.71 15.97
CA ASP A 487 -23.07 -2.66 16.42
C ASP A 487 -24.37 -1.95 16.82
N LYS A 488 -24.26 -0.77 17.44
CA LYS A 488 -25.41 0.02 17.88
C LYS A 488 -26.09 0.72 16.73
N LEU A 489 -25.31 1.29 15.81
CA LEU A 489 -25.84 1.85 14.57
C LEU A 489 -26.56 0.76 13.77
N GLN A 490 -26.01 -0.46 13.72
CA GLN A 490 -26.65 -1.58 13.02
C GLN A 490 -27.99 -1.93 13.66
N LYS A 491 -28.04 -2.02 14.99
CA LYS A 491 -29.29 -2.29 15.71
C LYS A 491 -30.33 -1.19 15.45
N TRP A 492 -29.93 0.07 15.58
CA TRP A 492 -30.81 1.21 15.32
C TRP A 492 -31.33 1.22 13.87
N ALA A 493 -30.47 0.96 12.88
CA ALA A 493 -30.88 0.91 11.48
C ALA A 493 -31.80 -0.28 11.20
N ALA A 494 -31.54 -1.45 11.80
CA ALA A 494 -32.38 -2.63 11.70
C ALA A 494 -33.76 -2.45 12.38
N ASP A 495 -33.83 -1.66 13.45
CA ASP A 495 -35.10 -1.31 14.11
C ASP A 495 -35.98 -0.41 13.20
N ILE A 496 -35.36 0.39 12.31
CA ILE A 496 -36.08 1.18 11.28
C ILE A 496 -36.58 0.27 10.14
N PHE A 497 -35.82 -0.77 9.76
CA PHE A 497 -36.10 -1.68 8.65
C PHE A 497 -35.96 -3.16 9.05
N SER A 498 -36.96 -3.68 9.77
CA SER A 498 -36.92 -5.06 10.29
C SER A 498 -36.95 -6.17 9.22
N ASP A 499 -37.36 -5.85 7.99
CA ASP A 499 -37.50 -6.77 6.85
C ASP A 499 -36.24 -6.84 5.95
N LYS A 500 -35.23 -5.99 6.19
CA LYS A 500 -34.02 -5.85 5.36
C LYS A 500 -32.79 -6.43 6.05
N GLN A 501 -31.83 -6.89 5.25
CA GLN A 501 -30.51 -7.28 5.74
C GLN A 501 -29.58 -6.06 5.75
N ILE A 502 -29.52 -5.37 6.89
CA ILE A 502 -28.60 -4.25 7.11
C ILE A 502 -27.34 -4.74 7.79
N ARG A 503 -26.18 -4.36 7.23
CA ARG A 503 -24.87 -4.59 7.85
C ARG A 503 -24.12 -3.28 7.98
N VAL A 504 -23.61 -3.01 9.17
CA VAL A 504 -22.69 -1.89 9.40
C VAL A 504 -21.28 -2.43 9.46
N MET A 505 -20.36 -1.84 8.71
CA MET A 505 -18.97 -2.28 8.63
C MET A 505 -18.03 -1.09 8.75
N LYS A 506 -16.92 -1.29 9.44
CA LYS A 506 -15.79 -0.37 9.33
C LYS A 506 -15.19 -0.47 7.93
N LEU A 507 -14.55 0.59 7.48
CA LEU A 507 -13.99 0.67 6.12
C LEU A 507 -12.96 -0.43 5.85
N THR A 508 -12.08 -0.71 6.81
CA THR A 508 -11.09 -1.80 6.69
C THR A 508 -11.78 -3.17 6.60
N ASP A 509 -12.80 -3.42 7.45
CA ASP A 509 -13.55 -4.68 7.42
C ASP A 509 -14.30 -4.86 6.09
N PHE A 510 -14.84 -3.79 5.53
CA PHE A 510 -15.51 -3.79 4.23
C PHE A 510 -14.54 -4.23 3.12
N PHE A 511 -13.34 -3.65 3.04
CA PHE A 511 -12.35 -4.06 2.04
C PHE A 511 -11.88 -5.50 2.24
N MET A 512 -11.62 -5.92 3.49
CA MET A 512 -11.24 -7.30 3.79
C MET A 512 -12.30 -8.32 3.33
N VAL A 513 -13.58 -8.00 3.50
CA VAL A 513 -14.68 -8.86 3.03
C VAL A 513 -14.70 -8.93 1.50
N GLN A 514 -14.59 -7.80 0.82
CA GLN A 514 -14.64 -7.75 -0.65
C GLN A 514 -13.43 -8.40 -1.32
N GLU A 515 -12.24 -8.30 -0.72
CA GLU A 515 -11.01 -8.98 -1.18
C GLU A 515 -11.11 -10.50 -1.02
N LYS A 516 -11.66 -10.97 0.10
CA LYS A 516 -11.79 -12.41 0.38
C LYS A 516 -12.85 -13.06 -0.49
N SER A 517 -14.00 -12.41 -0.64
CA SER A 517 -15.13 -12.92 -1.40
C SER A 517 -15.99 -11.74 -1.85
N TRP A 518 -15.88 -11.37 -3.12
CA TRP A 518 -16.66 -10.27 -3.68
C TRP A 518 -18.17 -10.53 -3.47
N GLN A 519 -18.81 -9.68 -2.68
CA GLN A 519 -20.20 -9.78 -2.26
C GLN A 519 -20.98 -8.61 -2.84
N HIS A 520 -21.94 -8.91 -3.72
CA HIS A 520 -22.86 -7.91 -4.24
C HIS A 520 -23.88 -7.50 -3.18
N MET A 521 -24.28 -6.22 -3.19
CA MET A 521 -25.34 -5.65 -2.38
C MET A 521 -26.21 -4.72 -3.22
N ASP A 522 -27.46 -4.53 -2.82
CA ASP A 522 -28.36 -3.64 -3.56
C ASP A 522 -27.96 -2.18 -3.35
N LEU A 523 -27.59 -1.81 -2.11
CA LEU A 523 -27.24 -0.46 -1.71
C LEU A 523 -25.99 -0.42 -0.80
N LEU A 524 -25.03 0.43 -1.16
CA LEU A 524 -23.86 0.78 -0.34
C LEU A 524 -23.98 2.24 0.11
N ILE A 525 -24.00 2.48 1.42
CA ILE A 525 -24.08 3.80 2.03
C ILE A 525 -22.73 4.15 2.66
N ILE A 526 -22.14 5.28 2.28
CA ILE A 526 -20.92 5.83 2.89
C ILE A 526 -21.28 7.07 3.71
N THR A 527 -20.92 7.06 4.99
CA THR A 527 -21.35 8.08 5.97
C THR A 527 -20.34 9.21 6.19
N SER A 528 -19.17 9.14 5.56
CA SER A 528 -18.10 10.14 5.70
C SER A 528 -17.23 10.20 4.45
N PHE A 529 -16.75 11.38 4.10
CA PHE A 529 -15.82 11.52 2.98
C PHE A 529 -14.39 11.24 3.42
N ASP A 530 -13.77 10.22 2.81
CA ASP A 530 -12.32 9.98 2.90
C ASP A 530 -11.69 10.13 1.51
N ARG A 531 -10.83 11.14 1.38
CA ARG A 531 -10.11 11.48 0.14
C ARG A 531 -9.31 10.30 -0.40
N ASN A 532 -8.65 9.53 0.46
CA ASN A 532 -7.73 8.45 0.05
C ASN A 532 -8.49 7.20 -0.38
N GLN A 533 -9.72 7.01 0.10
CA GLN A 533 -10.49 5.79 -0.10
C GLN A 533 -11.62 5.97 -1.13
N TYR A 534 -11.91 7.21 -1.53
CA TYR A 534 -12.99 7.55 -2.48
C TYR A 534 -12.93 6.74 -3.78
N ILE A 535 -11.78 6.71 -4.45
CA ILE A 535 -11.61 5.96 -5.72
C ILE A 535 -11.76 4.45 -5.47
N ARG A 536 -11.09 3.93 -4.43
CA ARG A 536 -11.09 2.51 -4.08
C ARG A 536 -12.50 1.99 -3.75
N ILE A 537 -13.29 2.74 -2.98
CA ILE A 537 -14.69 2.41 -2.68
C ILE A 537 -15.49 2.25 -3.97
N LYS A 538 -15.33 3.19 -4.92
CA LYS A 538 -16.06 3.16 -6.18
C LYS A 538 -15.66 1.98 -7.06
N GLN A 539 -14.36 1.70 -7.15
CA GLN A 539 -13.82 0.59 -7.94
C GLN A 539 -14.18 -0.81 -7.40
N THR A 540 -14.75 -0.92 -6.19
CA THR A 540 -15.29 -2.21 -5.72
C THR A 540 -16.42 -2.72 -6.60
N TYR A 541 -17.23 -1.80 -7.14
CA TYR A 541 -18.45 -2.04 -7.92
C TYR A 541 -19.37 -3.11 -7.33
N CYS A 542 -19.31 -3.33 -6.01
CA CYS A 542 -20.03 -4.39 -5.32
C CYS A 542 -21.49 -4.03 -5.03
N TYR A 543 -22.02 -2.96 -5.63
CA TYR A 543 -23.29 -2.33 -5.30
C TYR A 543 -24.14 -2.11 -6.54
N GLY A 544 -25.46 -2.20 -6.40
CA GLY A 544 -26.41 -1.68 -7.38
C GLY A 544 -26.48 -0.16 -7.34
N LYS A 545 -26.52 0.41 -6.14
CA LYS A 545 -26.45 1.87 -5.92
C LYS A 545 -25.43 2.21 -4.83
N LEU A 546 -24.60 3.23 -5.06
CA LEU A 546 -23.68 3.82 -4.09
C LEU A 546 -24.17 5.21 -3.69
N THR A 547 -24.50 5.36 -2.40
CA THR A 547 -24.96 6.63 -1.84
C THR A 547 -23.98 7.17 -0.82
N TYR A 548 -23.58 8.41 -1.00
CA TYR A 548 -22.83 9.17 -0.01
C TYR A 548 -23.78 10.06 0.79
N ILE A 549 -23.81 9.90 2.11
CA ILE A 549 -24.57 10.79 3.01
C ILE A 549 -23.56 11.68 3.74
N LEU A 550 -23.37 12.88 3.20
CA LEU A 550 -22.27 13.77 3.54
C LEU A 550 -22.78 15.15 3.92
N TYR A 551 -22.06 15.82 4.82
CA TYR A 551 -22.29 17.25 5.03
C TYR A 551 -22.03 18.06 3.74
N ASP A 552 -22.61 19.25 3.64
CA ASP A 552 -22.43 20.15 2.50
C ASP A 552 -20.95 20.47 2.24
N PHE A 553 -20.16 20.68 3.30
CA PHE A 553 -18.72 20.90 3.19
C PHE A 553 -17.94 19.63 2.79
N GLU A 554 -18.35 18.44 3.24
CA GLU A 554 -17.73 17.16 2.82
C GLU A 554 -17.95 16.93 1.31
N ASN A 555 -19.14 17.28 0.80
CA ASN A 555 -19.43 17.22 -0.64
C ASN A 555 -18.56 18.17 -1.46
N LYS A 556 -18.19 19.33 -0.92
CA LYS A 556 -17.23 20.24 -1.57
C LYS A 556 -15.81 19.66 -1.57
N TRP A 557 -15.38 18.97 -0.52
CA TRP A 557 -14.10 18.24 -0.50
C TRP A 557 -14.04 17.17 -1.59
N ARG A 558 -15.12 16.39 -1.73
CA ARG A 558 -15.30 15.43 -2.81
C ARG A 558 -15.21 16.10 -4.18
N SER A 559 -15.94 17.20 -4.36
CA SER A 559 -15.98 17.91 -5.64
C SER A 559 -14.60 18.47 -6.01
N GLY A 560 -13.83 18.97 -5.03
CA GLY A 560 -12.44 19.36 -5.21
C GLY A 560 -11.55 18.18 -5.64
N LEU A 561 -11.70 17.00 -5.03
CA LEU A 561 -10.99 15.78 -5.45
C LEU A 561 -11.34 15.37 -6.88
N VAL A 562 -12.63 15.31 -7.22
CA VAL A 562 -13.10 14.96 -8.57
C VAL A 562 -12.56 15.93 -9.61
N LYS A 563 -12.56 17.23 -9.32
CA LYS A 563 -11.99 18.25 -10.21
C LYS A 563 -10.51 17.98 -10.48
N LYS A 564 -9.73 17.65 -9.46
CA LYS A 564 -8.31 17.28 -9.63
C LYS A 564 -8.12 16.02 -10.47
N ILE A 565 -8.96 15.00 -10.28
CA ILE A 565 -8.92 13.77 -11.10
C ILE A 565 -9.21 14.12 -12.56
N ASP A 566 -10.25 14.92 -12.82
CA ASP A 566 -10.61 15.37 -14.17
C ASP A 566 -9.52 16.25 -14.80
N GLU A 567 -8.80 17.07 -14.01
CA GLU A 567 -7.65 17.84 -14.51
C GLU A 567 -6.48 16.92 -14.92
N CYS A 568 -6.22 15.86 -14.14
CA CYS A 568 -5.18 14.89 -14.46
C CYS A 568 -5.57 13.96 -15.61
N MET A 569 -6.84 13.59 -15.73
CA MET A 569 -7.40 12.71 -16.75
C MET A 569 -8.71 13.28 -17.32
N PRO A 570 -8.64 14.28 -18.21
CA PRO A 570 -9.83 14.88 -18.78
C PRO A 570 -10.64 13.85 -19.57
N TYR A 571 -11.93 13.75 -19.27
CA TYR A 571 -12.83 12.86 -20.03
C TYR A 571 -12.89 13.22 -21.53
N ASP A 572 -12.67 14.49 -21.86
CA ASP A 572 -12.61 14.94 -23.26
C ASP A 572 -11.43 14.35 -24.01
N GLU A 573 -10.28 14.12 -23.35
CA GLU A 573 -9.15 13.39 -23.96
C GLU A 573 -9.56 11.95 -24.27
N VAL A 574 -10.36 11.30 -23.41
CA VAL A 574 -10.85 9.93 -23.65
C VAL A 574 -11.78 9.91 -24.87
N LYS A 575 -12.68 10.90 -25.00
CA LYS A 575 -13.55 11.03 -26.18
C LYS A 575 -12.76 11.27 -27.46
N GLU A 576 -11.76 12.13 -27.43
CA GLU A 576 -10.87 12.37 -28.58
C GLU A 576 -10.18 11.06 -29.00
N ARG A 577 -9.60 10.32 -28.04
CA ARG A 577 -8.96 9.02 -28.29
C ARG A 577 -9.95 7.98 -28.82
N ALA A 578 -11.18 7.99 -28.31
CA ALA A 578 -12.23 7.10 -28.77
C ALA A 578 -12.57 7.35 -30.24
N SER A 579 -12.70 8.63 -30.63
CA SER A 579 -12.89 9.03 -32.02
C SER A 579 -11.71 8.60 -32.90
N GLU A 580 -10.47 8.82 -32.43
CA GLU A 580 -9.27 8.37 -33.15
C GLU A 580 -9.31 6.86 -33.44
N ILE A 581 -9.67 6.02 -32.48
CA ILE A 581 -9.71 4.55 -32.67
C ILE A 581 -10.99 4.07 -33.39
N GLY A 582 -11.85 4.99 -33.84
CA GLY A 582 -13.09 4.69 -34.56
C GLY A 582 -14.20 4.12 -33.68
N LEU A 583 -14.19 4.41 -32.38
CA LEU A 583 -15.27 4.04 -31.45
C LEU A 583 -16.49 4.95 -31.64
N SER A 584 -17.69 4.38 -31.54
CA SER A 584 -18.94 5.13 -31.64
C SER A 584 -19.21 5.94 -30.38
N GLU A 585 -19.69 7.18 -30.53
CA GLU A 585 -20.15 8.01 -29.40
C GLU A 585 -21.30 7.35 -28.63
N ASN A 586 -22.11 6.51 -29.28
CA ASN A 586 -23.20 5.77 -28.62
C ASN A 586 -22.73 4.82 -27.51
N ASP A 587 -21.48 4.34 -27.56
CA ASP A 587 -20.91 3.49 -26.51
C ASP A 587 -20.26 4.32 -25.39
N LEU A 588 -20.26 5.66 -25.49
CA LEU A 588 -19.70 6.58 -24.52
C LEU A 588 -20.81 7.31 -23.76
N SER A 589 -20.62 7.48 -22.45
CA SER A 589 -21.48 8.36 -21.67
C SER A 589 -21.31 9.82 -22.13
N PRO A 590 -22.37 10.63 -22.17
CA PRO A 590 -22.26 12.04 -22.52
C PRO A 590 -21.42 12.83 -21.48
N ILE A 591 -21.43 12.42 -20.21
CA ILE A 591 -20.80 13.11 -19.08
C ILE A 591 -19.94 12.10 -18.27
N SER A 592 -18.86 12.58 -17.64
CA SER A 592 -18.14 11.83 -16.60
C SER A 592 -19.07 11.60 -15.41
N LEU A 593 -19.31 10.35 -15.01
CA LEU A 593 -20.23 10.05 -13.88
C LEU A 593 -19.84 10.70 -12.54
N ASP A 594 -18.62 11.21 -12.43
CA ASP A 594 -18.13 11.78 -11.17
C ASP A 594 -18.46 13.26 -11.04
N ARG A 595 -18.73 13.93 -12.17
CA ARG A 595 -19.25 15.29 -12.21
C ARG A 595 -20.70 15.24 -11.78
N ALA A 596 -20.95 15.51 -10.50
CA ALA A 596 -22.30 15.78 -10.04
C ALA A 596 -22.85 16.97 -10.84
N ASN A 597 -24.11 16.87 -11.27
CA ASN A 597 -24.87 18.01 -11.77
C ASN A 597 -25.11 18.95 -10.57
N GLU A 598 -24.11 19.75 -10.22
CA GLU A 598 -24.26 20.79 -9.21
C GLU A 598 -24.26 22.15 -9.90
N ASP A 599 -25.39 22.84 -9.79
CA ASP A 599 -25.43 24.29 -9.90
C ASP A 599 -24.47 24.84 -8.82
N ILE A 600 -23.28 25.25 -9.25
CA ILE A 600 -22.29 25.91 -8.40
C ILE A 600 -22.82 27.31 -8.12
N THR A 601 -23.69 27.45 -7.12
CA THR A 601 -24.23 28.76 -6.69
C THR A 601 -23.72 29.22 -5.34
N ASP A 602 -22.67 28.60 -4.79
CA ASP A 602 -22.15 28.98 -3.46
C ASP A 602 -20.66 29.38 -3.55
N GLU A 603 -20.44 30.58 -4.09
CA GLU A 603 -19.19 31.35 -4.07
C GLU A 603 -18.86 31.79 -2.62
N GLY A 604 -18.42 30.85 -1.80
CA GLY A 604 -17.78 31.17 -0.52
C GLY A 604 -16.26 31.09 -0.67
N GLU A 605 -15.59 32.22 -0.90
CA GLU A 605 -14.12 32.37 -1.17
C GLU A 605 -13.16 31.76 -0.11
N HIS A 606 -13.66 31.07 0.93
CA HIS A 606 -12.86 30.62 2.07
C HIS A 606 -13.04 29.16 2.48
N GLU A 607 -13.73 28.33 1.70
CA GLU A 607 -13.91 26.91 2.06
C GLU A 607 -12.69 26.05 1.73
N ILE A 608 -12.45 25.00 2.53
CA ILE A 608 -11.30 24.12 2.35
C ILE A 608 -11.67 23.11 1.24
N GLU A 609 -11.18 23.29 0.01
CA GLU A 609 -11.51 22.36 -1.09
C GLU A 609 -10.68 21.07 -1.07
N ASP A 610 -9.48 21.08 -0.48
CA ASP A 610 -8.56 19.94 -0.41
C ASP A 610 -8.34 19.50 1.04
N TYR A 611 -9.42 19.09 1.70
CA TYR A 611 -9.36 18.62 3.07
C TYR A 611 -8.96 17.15 3.14
N ASN A 612 -7.82 16.89 3.78
CA ASN A 612 -7.40 15.55 4.20
C ASN A 612 -7.17 15.62 5.71
N PHE A 613 -7.92 14.81 6.48
CA PHE A 613 -7.93 14.84 7.95
C PHE A 613 -6.51 14.90 8.54
N GLY A 614 -5.64 13.94 8.20
CA GLY A 614 -4.25 13.91 8.69
C GLY A 614 -3.41 15.06 8.12
N ASN A 615 -3.34 15.18 6.79
CA ASN A 615 -2.45 16.15 6.14
C ASN A 615 -2.77 17.61 6.46
N THR A 616 -4.04 17.96 6.68
CA THR A 616 -4.46 19.33 6.99
C THR A 616 -4.02 19.73 8.39
N ILE A 617 -4.16 18.84 9.37
CA ILE A 617 -3.72 19.08 10.75
C ILE A 617 -2.21 19.18 10.80
N ILE A 618 -1.52 18.29 10.10
CA ILE A 618 -0.05 18.26 10.03
C ILE A 618 0.49 19.50 9.33
N ARG A 619 -0.08 19.89 8.18
CA ARG A 619 0.34 21.12 7.49
C ARG A 619 0.10 22.35 8.35
N ASN A 620 -1.06 22.42 9.01
CA ASN A 620 -1.45 23.61 9.79
C ASN A 620 -0.79 23.69 11.17
N THR A 621 -0.24 22.59 11.72
CA THR A 621 0.37 22.59 13.08
C THR A 621 1.86 22.25 13.10
N LEU A 622 2.39 21.61 12.04
CA LEU A 622 3.78 21.15 11.96
C LEU A 622 4.57 21.80 10.81
N LYS A 623 3.95 22.13 9.66
CA LYS A 623 4.67 22.72 8.52
C LYS A 623 4.63 24.25 8.51
N THR A 624 5.49 24.89 9.31
CA THR A 624 6.12 26.15 8.87
C THR A 624 7.40 26.49 9.67
N GLN A 625 8.51 26.41 8.91
CA GLN A 625 9.83 27.09 8.94
C GLN A 625 10.80 27.01 10.13
N GLU A 626 12.03 26.60 9.76
CA GLU A 626 13.28 27.37 9.87
C GLU A 626 13.14 28.78 10.46
N SER A 627 12.91 28.89 11.77
CA SER A 627 13.08 30.16 12.47
C SER A 627 13.72 29.92 13.83
N ASN A 628 15.03 30.21 13.90
CA ASN A 628 15.79 30.70 15.04
C ASN A 628 15.21 30.44 16.45
N ARG A 629 15.03 29.17 16.83
CA ARG A 629 14.93 28.81 18.25
C ARG A 629 16.33 28.46 18.75
N GLU A 630 17.12 29.49 19.07
CA GLU A 630 18.28 29.39 19.95
C GLU A 630 17.81 29.04 21.38
N SER A 631 17.27 27.84 21.55
CA SER A 631 17.12 27.23 22.85
C SER A 631 18.28 26.26 23.03
N ALA A 632 19.03 26.40 24.12
CA ALA A 632 20.12 25.50 24.49
C ALA A 632 19.68 24.01 24.64
N THR A 633 18.37 23.72 24.58
CA THR A 633 17.77 22.38 24.73
C THR A 633 17.04 21.88 23.48
N ALA A 634 17.07 22.63 22.37
CA ALA A 634 16.42 22.26 21.13
C ALA A 634 17.29 21.31 20.26
N ILE A 635 16.66 20.34 19.61
CA ILE A 635 17.33 19.27 18.84
C ILE A 635 16.63 19.05 17.49
N GLU A 636 17.43 18.85 16.43
CA GLU A 636 16.95 18.45 15.11
C GLU A 636 16.41 17.01 15.13
N CYS A 637 15.20 16.82 14.62
CA CYS A 637 14.53 15.52 14.52
C CYS A 637 13.83 15.35 13.16
N VAL A 638 13.46 14.11 12.85
CA VAL A 638 12.56 13.72 11.77
C VAL A 638 11.24 13.28 12.40
N PRO A 639 10.13 14.02 12.17
CA PRO A 639 8.81 13.58 12.58
C PRO A 639 8.28 12.51 11.63
N ILE A 640 7.71 11.46 12.19
CA ILE A 640 7.15 10.33 11.44
C ILE A 640 5.70 10.16 11.84
N LEU A 641 4.81 10.22 10.85
CA LEU A 641 3.41 9.90 11.04
C LEU A 641 3.23 8.40 11.06
N LEU A 642 2.44 7.96 12.02
CA LEU A 642 2.19 6.57 12.32
C LEU A 642 0.68 6.35 12.31
N SER A 643 0.28 5.12 11.96
CA SER A 643 -1.11 4.66 12.07
C SER A 643 -1.69 4.92 13.46
N ASP A 644 -3.03 4.92 13.55
CA ASP A 644 -3.79 5.26 14.76
C ASP A 644 -3.55 6.71 15.22
N ASP A 645 -3.39 7.61 14.25
CA ASP A 645 -3.20 9.03 14.46
C ASP A 645 -2.08 9.31 15.48
N LYS A 646 -0.90 8.74 15.25
CA LYS A 646 0.27 8.92 16.10
C LYS A 646 1.38 9.65 15.37
N ILE A 647 2.22 10.36 16.12
CA ILE A 647 3.44 10.97 15.60
C ILE A 647 4.62 10.62 16.49
N ALA A 648 5.73 10.23 15.88
CA ALA A 648 6.98 9.94 16.57
C ALA A 648 8.08 10.90 16.13
N TYR A 649 8.90 11.37 17.07
CA TYR A 649 10.03 12.24 16.78
C TYR A 649 11.34 11.49 16.99
N PHE A 650 12.08 11.25 15.92
CA PHE A 650 13.34 10.52 15.96
C PHE A 650 14.52 11.38 15.54
N TYR A 651 15.73 11.05 16.00
CA TYR A 651 16.93 11.61 15.36
C TYR A 651 16.98 11.09 13.91
N PRO A 652 17.48 11.88 12.94
CA PRO A 652 17.59 11.42 11.56
C PRO A 652 18.31 10.06 11.42
N THR A 653 19.32 9.83 12.26
CA THR A 653 20.14 8.61 12.32
C THR A 653 19.69 7.61 13.38
N HIS A 654 18.46 7.74 13.91
CA HIS A 654 17.96 6.80 14.91
C HIS A 654 17.64 5.45 14.23
N ASP A 655 18.20 4.36 14.77
CA ASP A 655 17.90 2.99 14.33
C ASP A 655 16.48 2.60 14.76
N VAL A 656 15.52 2.67 13.83
CA VAL A 656 14.17 2.15 14.03
C VAL A 656 14.14 0.67 13.67
N ILE A 657 13.35 -0.13 14.40
CA ILE A 657 13.16 -1.56 14.11
C ILE A 657 12.09 -1.70 13.03
N ASP A 658 12.52 -1.99 11.81
CA ASP A 658 11.68 -2.23 10.65
C ASP A 658 11.34 -3.73 10.56
N ILE A 659 10.04 -4.04 10.50
CA ILE A 659 9.52 -5.40 10.40
C ILE A 659 8.79 -5.64 9.07
N THR A 660 8.82 -4.70 8.13
CA THR A 660 8.15 -4.80 6.83
C THR A 660 8.55 -6.08 6.10
N SER A 661 9.85 -6.29 5.87
CA SER A 661 10.38 -7.50 5.23
C SER A 661 10.17 -8.78 6.05
N LEU A 662 9.98 -8.66 7.37
CA LEU A 662 9.64 -9.81 8.20
C LEU A 662 8.20 -10.27 7.93
N ILE A 663 7.27 -9.33 7.78
CA ILE A 663 5.84 -9.60 7.55
C ILE A 663 5.59 -10.09 6.12
N THR A 664 6.32 -9.58 5.13
CA THR A 664 6.25 -10.04 3.73
C THR A 664 6.98 -11.36 3.46
N PHE A 665 7.54 -11.99 4.51
CA PHE A 665 8.33 -13.24 4.46
C PHE A 665 9.68 -13.16 3.73
N ASP A 666 10.14 -11.97 3.36
CA ASP A 666 11.44 -11.77 2.69
C ASP A 666 12.64 -11.88 3.65
N ALA A 667 12.42 -11.63 4.94
CA ALA A 667 13.45 -11.68 5.97
C ALA A 667 13.11 -12.67 7.09
N GLN A 668 14.13 -13.33 7.65
CA GLN A 668 13.98 -14.20 8.81
C GLN A 668 13.96 -13.44 10.15
N ARG A 669 14.41 -12.18 10.18
CA ARG A 669 14.51 -11.35 11.39
C ARG A 669 14.16 -9.89 11.10
N PRO A 670 13.69 -9.11 12.09
CA PRO A 670 13.58 -7.66 12.00
C PRO A 670 14.89 -6.98 11.58
N LEU A 671 14.76 -5.95 10.76
CA LEU A 671 15.85 -5.12 10.26
C LEU A 671 15.94 -3.82 11.07
N LYS A 672 17.11 -3.17 10.99
CA LYS A 672 17.30 -1.81 11.47
C LYS A 672 17.28 -0.88 10.27
N LYS A 673 16.61 0.25 10.40
CA LYS A 673 16.50 1.26 9.35
C LYS A 673 16.60 2.64 9.99
N ASP A 674 17.41 3.51 9.43
CA ASP A 674 17.50 4.90 9.88
C ASP A 674 16.13 5.56 9.75
N ALA A 675 15.74 6.36 10.75
CA ALA A 675 14.45 7.04 10.76
C ALA A 675 14.20 7.87 9.48
N VAL A 676 15.22 8.56 8.97
CA VAL A 676 15.14 9.36 7.73
C VAL A 676 14.94 8.51 6.46
N ARG A 677 15.22 7.21 6.51
CA ARG A 677 15.10 6.28 5.38
C ARG A 677 13.77 5.54 5.37
N LEU A 678 12.93 5.75 6.38
CA LEU A 678 11.58 5.19 6.41
C LEU A 678 10.76 5.76 5.26
N ARG A 679 9.79 4.96 4.81
CA ARG A 679 8.87 5.27 3.71
C ARG A 679 7.44 4.97 4.13
N ARG A 680 6.49 5.64 3.51
CA ARG A 680 5.07 5.31 3.66
C ARG A 680 4.83 3.83 3.40
N GLY A 681 4.08 3.18 4.28
CA GLY A 681 3.79 1.75 4.25
C GLY A 681 4.76 0.87 5.04
N ASP A 682 5.94 1.38 5.44
CA ASP A 682 6.84 0.65 6.32
C ASP A 682 6.14 0.32 7.65
N LYS A 683 6.34 -0.89 8.18
CA LYS A 683 5.85 -1.30 9.50
C LYS A 683 7.00 -1.29 10.49
N ILE A 684 6.89 -0.43 11.50
CA ILE A 684 7.90 -0.24 12.53
C ILE A 684 7.43 -0.76 13.88
N LEU A 685 8.34 -1.35 14.63
CA LEU A 685 8.09 -1.83 15.99
C LEU A 685 8.69 -0.85 17.00
N ILE A 686 7.84 -0.33 17.88
CA ILE A 686 8.21 0.56 18.98
C ILE A 686 7.93 -0.15 20.30
N ARG A 687 8.97 -0.27 21.13
CA ARG A 687 8.86 -0.83 22.47
C ARG A 687 8.46 0.25 23.46
N GLN A 688 7.41 0.05 24.24
CA GLN A 688 7.25 0.79 25.49
C GLN A 688 8.21 0.15 26.49
N SER A 689 9.22 0.91 26.89
CA SER A 689 10.29 0.36 27.72
C SER A 689 9.77 0.08 29.12
N ASP A 690 9.47 -1.18 29.43
CA ASP A 690 9.39 -1.64 30.82
C ASP A 690 10.75 -1.40 31.48
N LYS A 691 10.79 -0.39 32.35
CA LYS A 691 12.01 0.06 33.02
C LYS A 691 12.63 -1.08 33.85
N ASP A 692 11.79 -2.00 34.33
CA ASP A 692 12.18 -3.14 35.15
C ASP A 692 13.05 -4.12 34.36
N ILE A 693 12.72 -4.43 33.10
CA ILE A 693 13.50 -5.34 32.26
C ILE A 693 14.91 -4.78 31.99
N ILE A 694 15.02 -3.47 31.73
CA ILE A 694 16.34 -2.85 31.51
C ILE A 694 17.15 -2.81 32.80
N ARG A 695 16.50 -2.59 33.95
CA ARG A 695 17.14 -2.61 35.26
C ARG A 695 17.67 -4.01 35.59
N GLU A 696 16.83 -5.04 35.50
CA GLU A 696 17.20 -6.45 35.70
C GLU A 696 18.37 -6.88 34.80
N LYS A 697 18.29 -6.54 33.50
CA LYS A 697 19.37 -6.87 32.54
C LYS A 697 20.65 -6.09 32.83
N ALA A 698 20.55 -4.85 33.31
CA ALA A 698 21.71 -4.08 33.77
C ALA A 698 22.32 -4.69 35.03
N ASP A 699 21.50 -5.20 35.96
CA ASP A 699 21.96 -5.84 37.19
C ASP A 699 22.69 -7.15 36.89
N ILE A 700 22.16 -7.97 35.98
CA ILE A 700 22.86 -9.17 35.49
C ILE A 700 24.23 -8.81 34.88
N LEU A 701 24.30 -7.73 34.09
CA LEU A 701 25.57 -7.28 33.50
C LEU A 701 26.54 -6.77 34.57
N MET A 702 26.06 -6.08 35.60
CA MET A 702 26.88 -5.60 36.72
C MET A 702 27.39 -6.73 37.60
N GLU A 703 26.55 -7.72 37.91
CA GLU A 703 26.94 -8.92 38.64
C GLU A 703 28.00 -9.72 37.88
N HIS A 704 27.82 -9.91 36.57
CA HIS A 704 28.78 -10.59 35.71
C HIS A 704 30.15 -9.89 35.68
N ASP A 705 30.17 -8.56 35.74
CA ASP A 705 31.39 -7.75 35.75
C ASP A 705 31.95 -7.52 37.18
N ASN A 706 31.47 -8.25 38.19
CA ASN A 706 31.82 -8.13 39.63
C ASN A 706 31.59 -6.73 40.23
N ASN A 707 30.64 -5.98 39.70
CA ASN A 707 30.29 -4.62 40.11
C ASN A 707 28.92 -4.53 40.82
N GLY A 708 28.47 -5.59 41.49
CA GLY A 708 27.12 -5.65 42.08
C GLY A 708 26.79 -4.54 43.11
N ASP A 709 27.79 -3.96 43.78
CA ASP A 709 27.61 -2.95 44.83
C ASP A 709 27.50 -1.50 44.29
N ILE A 710 27.79 -1.26 43.00
CA ILE A 710 27.80 0.11 42.45
C ILE A 710 26.40 0.75 42.45
N ARG A 711 25.35 -0.06 42.32
CA ARG A 711 23.96 0.43 42.34
C ARG A 711 23.60 0.95 43.72
N GLY A 712 23.92 0.18 44.77
CA GLY A 712 23.67 0.56 46.16
C GLY A 712 24.31 1.90 46.48
N VAL A 713 25.55 2.12 46.04
CA VAL A 713 26.23 3.41 46.17
C VAL A 713 25.55 4.52 45.35
N SER A 714 25.16 4.24 44.11
CA SER A 714 24.51 5.24 43.25
C SER A 714 23.13 5.68 43.74
N GLU A 715 22.42 4.86 44.51
CA GLU A 715 21.04 5.13 44.95
C GLU A 715 20.98 5.88 46.30
N ILE A 716 22.11 6.05 47.00
CA ILE A 716 22.20 6.75 48.30
C ILE A 716 21.54 8.14 48.25
N TRP A 717 21.75 8.90 47.17
CA TRP A 717 21.18 10.24 47.02
C TRP A 717 19.64 10.21 46.94
N CYS A 718 19.09 9.19 46.27
CA CYS A 718 17.65 9.02 46.07
C CYS A 718 16.99 8.62 47.37
N THR A 719 17.57 7.65 48.09
CA THR A 719 17.10 7.22 49.41
C THR A 719 17.12 8.38 50.41
N LEU A 720 18.19 9.18 50.41
CA LEU A 720 18.29 10.36 51.29
C LEU A 720 17.18 11.39 50.98
N LEU A 721 16.90 11.65 49.70
CA LEU A 721 15.83 12.55 49.29
C LEU A 721 14.44 11.99 49.64
N GLN A 722 14.23 10.68 49.51
CA GLN A 722 12.99 10.01 49.90
C GLN A 722 12.74 10.11 51.40
N CYS A 723 13.78 9.91 52.24
CA CYS A 723 13.68 10.10 53.68
C CYS A 723 13.31 11.56 54.03
N TYR A 724 13.92 12.54 53.35
CA TYR A 724 13.56 13.94 53.52
C TYR A 724 12.11 14.25 53.08
N ALA A 725 11.62 13.56 52.06
CA ALA A 725 10.30 13.76 51.48
C ALA A 725 9.17 13.01 52.21
N ALA A 726 9.47 12.11 53.15
CA ALA A 726 8.50 11.18 53.75
C ALA A 726 7.28 11.86 54.39
N ASP A 727 7.46 13.06 54.94
CA ASP A 727 6.44 13.87 55.62
C ASP A 727 6.10 15.18 54.87
N LYS A 728 6.56 15.32 53.61
CA LYS A 728 6.46 16.56 52.82
C LYS A 728 5.74 16.34 51.50
N SER A 729 4.99 17.35 51.07
CA SER A 729 4.51 17.40 49.70
C SER A 729 5.67 17.61 48.71
N ILE A 730 5.51 17.11 47.48
CA ILE A 730 6.50 17.31 46.40
C ILE A 730 6.80 18.81 46.20
N THR A 731 5.80 19.69 46.36
CA THR A 731 5.95 21.14 46.25
C THR A 731 6.89 21.70 47.33
N GLN A 732 6.76 21.25 48.58
CA GLN A 732 7.64 21.66 49.68
C GLN A 732 9.08 21.18 49.44
N VAL A 733 9.27 19.96 48.94
CA VAL A 733 10.59 19.43 48.60
C VAL A 733 11.21 20.21 47.44
N TRP A 734 10.43 20.52 46.40
CA TRP A 734 10.88 21.32 45.26
C TRP A 734 11.32 22.74 45.68
N GLN A 735 10.54 23.42 46.50
CA GLN A 735 10.88 24.74 47.04
C GLN A 735 12.14 24.68 47.92
N ALA A 736 12.32 23.65 48.74
CA ALA A 736 13.52 23.47 49.56
C ALA A 736 14.79 23.29 48.71
N ILE A 737 14.72 22.48 47.64
CA ILE A 737 15.85 22.25 46.73
C ILE A 737 16.24 23.54 46.00
N ILE A 738 15.26 24.30 45.50
CA ILE A 738 15.53 25.61 44.88
C ILE A 738 16.11 26.60 45.90
N GLY A 739 15.54 26.65 47.10
CA GLY A 739 16.01 27.51 48.19
C GLY A 739 17.45 27.21 48.63
N ALA A 740 17.94 26.00 48.41
CA ALA A 740 19.33 25.59 48.66
C ALA A 740 20.30 25.91 47.50
N GLY A 741 19.81 26.53 46.42
CA GLY A 741 20.61 27.06 45.31
C GLY A 741 20.69 26.17 44.06
N ALA A 742 19.84 25.16 43.92
CA ALA A 742 19.75 24.33 42.70
C ALA A 742 18.63 24.81 41.75
N SER A 743 18.74 24.47 40.46
CA SER A 743 17.69 24.73 39.47
C SER A 743 17.02 23.42 39.07
N CYS A 744 15.70 23.32 39.28
CA CYS A 744 14.92 22.15 38.90
C CYS A 744 13.42 22.46 38.74
N THR A 745 12.72 21.60 38.01
CA THR A 745 11.28 21.64 37.83
C THR A 745 10.57 20.73 38.83
N PHE A 746 9.30 21.01 39.11
CA PHE A 746 8.45 20.16 39.95
C PHE A 746 8.42 18.70 39.48
N GLN A 747 8.34 18.49 38.15
CA GLN A 747 8.29 17.15 37.56
C GLN A 747 9.60 16.37 37.74
N GLN A 748 10.75 17.05 37.70
CA GLN A 748 12.04 16.41 38.00
C GLN A 748 12.09 15.93 39.45
N VAL A 749 11.62 16.74 40.41
CA VAL A 749 11.59 16.36 41.83
C VAL A 749 10.67 15.16 42.06
N ARG A 750 9.52 15.11 41.41
CA ARG A 750 8.64 13.92 41.44
C ARG A 750 9.37 12.66 40.98
N TYR A 751 10.08 12.72 39.85
CA TYR A 751 10.83 11.57 39.32
C TYR A 751 12.05 11.19 40.16
N TRP A 752 12.60 12.12 40.92
CA TRP A 752 13.66 11.83 41.87
C TRP A 752 13.12 11.07 43.08
N ILE A 753 12.01 11.52 43.65
CA ILE A 753 11.38 10.87 44.81
C ILE A 753 10.85 9.48 44.43
N SER A 754 10.34 9.27 43.22
CA SER A 754 9.87 7.95 42.77
C SER A 754 10.99 6.97 42.41
N GLY A 755 12.26 7.37 42.50
CA GLY A 755 13.40 6.52 42.13
C GLY A 755 13.52 6.27 40.63
N GLU A 756 12.82 7.05 39.79
CA GLU A 756 12.83 6.88 38.33
C GLU A 756 14.08 7.46 37.65
N THR A 757 14.90 8.19 38.40
CA THR A 757 16.14 8.81 37.90
C THR A 757 17.33 8.08 38.47
N ILE A 758 18.27 7.65 37.61
CA ILE A 758 19.51 6.99 38.05
C ILE A 758 20.44 8.00 38.75
N LEU A 759 20.62 9.18 38.14
CA LEU A 759 21.46 10.27 38.67
C LEU A 759 20.97 11.63 38.12
N PRO A 760 20.80 12.67 38.96
CA PRO A 760 20.56 14.03 38.49
C PRO A 760 21.72 14.51 37.62
N ARG A 761 21.42 15.22 36.53
CA ARG A 761 22.45 15.69 35.59
C ARG A 761 23.29 16.84 36.15
N ASP A 762 22.68 17.68 36.98
CA ASP A 762 23.33 18.83 37.60
C ASP A 762 23.86 18.44 38.99
N ARG A 763 25.17 18.58 39.19
CA ARG A 763 25.83 18.33 40.48
C ARG A 763 25.27 19.23 41.58
N ASN A 764 24.83 20.44 41.25
CA ASN A 764 24.27 21.37 42.24
C ASN A 764 23.00 20.83 42.89
N VAL A 765 22.23 19.97 42.19
CA VAL A 765 21.07 19.29 42.77
C VAL A 765 21.51 18.33 43.88
N LEU A 766 22.54 17.53 43.65
CA LEU A 766 23.07 16.60 44.65
C LEU A 766 23.60 17.35 45.88
N VAL A 767 24.26 18.50 45.67
CA VAL A 767 24.70 19.39 46.75
C VAL A 767 23.53 19.99 47.51
N ALA A 768 22.49 20.44 46.81
CA ALA A 768 21.28 20.99 47.42
C ALA A 768 20.55 19.94 48.27
N ILE A 769 20.42 18.70 47.80
CA ILE A 769 19.86 17.58 48.56
C ILE A 769 20.66 17.36 49.85
N GLY A 770 22.00 17.34 49.76
CA GLY A 770 22.86 17.23 50.95
C GLY A 770 22.61 18.35 51.96
N LYS A 771 22.51 19.61 51.50
CA LYS A 771 22.27 20.78 52.35
C LYS A 771 20.91 20.77 53.04
N ILE A 772 19.83 20.48 52.31
CA ILE A 772 18.48 20.47 52.91
C ILE A 772 18.32 19.35 53.94
N CYS A 773 18.97 18.21 53.72
CA CYS A 773 18.95 17.08 54.65
C CYS A 773 19.87 17.33 55.86
N LEU A 774 21.02 18.00 55.68
CA LEU A 774 21.90 18.39 56.78
C LEU A 774 21.23 19.37 57.75
N ASN A 775 20.37 20.25 57.22
CA ASN A 775 19.58 21.19 58.01
C ASN A 775 18.36 20.54 58.71
N ASN A 776 18.10 19.25 58.49
CA ASN A 776 17.10 18.48 59.20
C ASN A 776 17.78 17.67 60.32
N PRO A 777 17.50 17.94 61.62
CA PRO A 777 18.16 17.30 62.74
C PRO A 777 18.14 15.76 62.71
N GLU A 778 17.06 15.16 62.19
CA GLU A 778 16.89 13.71 62.12
C GLU A 778 17.69 13.05 61.00
N LEU A 779 18.10 13.82 59.98
CA LEU A 779 18.83 13.33 58.81
C LEU A 779 20.28 13.84 58.76
N ALA A 780 20.69 14.70 59.71
CA ALA A 780 21.97 15.38 59.68
C ALA A 780 23.18 14.42 59.64
N GLU A 781 23.14 13.34 60.43
CA GLU A 781 24.20 12.32 60.45
C GLU A 781 24.31 11.57 59.11
N ILE A 782 23.17 11.17 58.54
CA ILE A 782 23.08 10.47 57.24
C ILE A 782 23.53 11.42 56.10
N ALA A 783 23.12 12.69 56.17
CA ALA A 783 23.48 13.72 55.20
C ALA A 783 24.99 14.03 55.21
N SER A 784 25.64 14.03 56.38
CA SER A 784 27.10 14.20 56.48
C SER A 784 27.85 13.07 55.76
N GLY A 785 27.46 11.81 56.01
CA GLY A 785 28.04 10.66 55.31
C GLY A 785 27.75 10.63 53.80
N TYR A 786 26.61 11.17 53.37
CA TYR A 786 26.28 11.36 51.95
C TYR A 786 27.21 12.38 51.27
N ILE A 787 27.48 13.52 51.92
CA ILE A 787 28.34 14.57 51.38
C ILE A 787 29.77 14.03 51.16
N GLU A 788 30.29 13.23 52.09
CA GLU A 788 31.61 12.59 51.96
C GLU A 788 31.68 11.60 50.79
N LYS A 789 30.57 10.93 50.46
CA LYS A 789 30.48 9.95 49.38
C LYS A 789 30.03 10.53 48.04
N MET A 790 29.79 11.84 47.94
CA MET A 790 29.14 12.47 46.78
C MET A 790 29.85 12.19 45.45
N ASP A 791 31.19 12.22 45.43
CA ASP A 791 31.95 11.94 44.20
C ASP A 791 31.86 10.46 43.78
N ALA A 792 31.84 9.55 44.75
CA ALA A 792 31.62 8.12 44.49
C ALA A 792 30.20 7.85 43.97
N ILE A 793 29.19 8.53 44.50
CA ILE A 793 27.79 8.44 44.02
C ILE A 793 27.67 8.86 42.56
N ILE A 794 28.34 9.96 42.18
CA ILE A 794 28.34 10.46 40.80
C ILE A 794 29.02 9.45 39.86
N GLU A 795 30.18 8.93 40.25
CA GLU A 795 30.93 7.98 39.43
C GLU A 795 30.17 6.66 39.27
N CYS A 796 29.70 6.07 40.36
CA CYS A 796 28.87 4.87 40.32
C CYS A 796 27.57 5.10 39.53
N GLY A 797 26.93 6.26 39.68
CA GLY A 797 25.73 6.61 38.91
C GLY A 797 25.98 6.68 37.40
N ARG A 798 27.14 7.19 36.96
CA ARG A 798 27.54 7.16 35.53
C ARG A 798 27.80 5.75 35.04
N GLN A 799 28.41 4.91 35.86
CA GLN A 799 28.64 3.50 35.51
C GLN A 799 27.32 2.74 35.37
N VAL A 800 26.37 2.92 36.31
CA VAL A 800 25.02 2.34 36.21
C VAL A 800 24.31 2.81 34.93
N GLN A 801 24.41 4.10 34.56
CA GLN A 801 23.86 4.58 33.28
C GLN A 801 24.47 3.87 32.06
N SER A 802 25.78 3.60 32.08
CA SER A 802 26.46 2.84 31.02
C SER A 802 25.93 1.41 30.93
N TYR A 803 25.73 0.72 32.06
CA TYR A 803 25.13 -0.62 32.07
C TYR A 803 23.68 -0.62 31.59
N HIS A 804 22.87 0.39 31.94
CA HIS A 804 21.52 0.55 31.39
C HIS A 804 21.52 0.72 29.86
N GLN A 805 22.49 1.44 29.30
CA GLN A 805 22.65 1.55 27.84
C GLN A 805 23.02 0.20 27.20
N LYS A 806 23.98 -0.52 27.79
CA LYS A 806 24.35 -1.88 27.34
C LYS A 806 23.17 -2.85 27.42
N ALA A 807 22.38 -2.79 28.49
CA ALA A 807 21.15 -3.58 28.65
C ALA A 807 20.12 -3.26 27.56
N GLY A 808 19.93 -1.98 27.20
CA GLY A 808 19.08 -1.59 26.07
C GLY A 808 19.52 -2.17 24.74
N ILE A 809 20.83 -2.19 24.47
CA ILE A 809 21.39 -2.83 23.26
C ILE A 809 21.15 -4.35 23.30
N TRP A 810 21.34 -4.98 24.45
CA TRP A 810 21.09 -6.42 24.62
C TRP A 810 19.62 -6.77 24.36
N VAL A 811 18.67 -6.06 24.98
CA VAL A 811 17.23 -6.28 24.76
C VAL A 811 16.85 -6.07 23.30
N THR A 812 17.40 -5.05 22.63
CA THR A 812 17.17 -4.83 21.19
C THR A 812 17.66 -6.02 20.34
N LYS A 813 18.80 -6.62 20.71
CA LYS A 813 19.34 -7.81 20.04
C LYS A 813 18.46 -9.05 20.30
N GLU A 814 17.96 -9.21 21.52
CA GLU A 814 17.06 -10.28 21.92
C GLU A 814 15.70 -10.19 21.19
N LEU A 815 15.13 -8.98 21.07
CA LEU A 815 13.92 -8.71 20.31
C LEU A 815 14.05 -9.16 18.84
N ARG A 816 15.21 -8.93 18.20
CA ARG A 816 15.44 -9.39 16.82
C ARG A 816 15.44 -10.91 16.65
N SER A 817 15.58 -11.67 17.74
CA SER A 817 15.47 -13.13 17.72
C SER A 817 14.03 -13.63 17.93
N LYS A 818 13.11 -12.75 18.36
CA LYS A 818 11.70 -13.03 18.67
C LYS A 818 10.76 -12.91 17.45
N ALA A 819 11.24 -13.33 16.28
CA ALA A 819 10.58 -13.12 14.99
C ALA A 819 9.15 -13.71 14.91
N ALA A 820 8.92 -14.90 15.50
CA ALA A 820 7.61 -15.55 15.47
C ALA A 820 6.55 -14.81 16.30
N GLU A 821 6.94 -14.32 17.48
CA GLU A 821 6.06 -13.55 18.37
C GLU A 821 5.70 -12.20 17.73
N ILE A 822 6.68 -11.52 17.13
CA ILE A 822 6.47 -10.27 16.39
C ILE A 822 5.47 -10.46 15.24
N ARG A 823 5.59 -11.53 14.45
CA ARG A 823 4.65 -11.82 13.36
C ARG A 823 3.22 -12.03 13.88
N LYS A 824 3.07 -12.73 15.01
CA LYS A 824 1.77 -12.98 15.62
C LYS A 824 1.10 -11.67 16.04
N ILE A 825 1.85 -10.74 16.65
CA ILE A 825 1.34 -9.42 17.04
C ILE A 825 1.00 -8.58 15.81
N ALA A 826 1.83 -8.61 14.77
CA ALA A 826 1.62 -7.86 13.53
C ALA A 826 0.33 -8.24 12.77
N MET A 827 -0.21 -9.44 13.02
CA MET A 827 -1.45 -9.93 12.41
C MET A 827 -2.72 -9.57 13.21
N LEU A 828 -2.58 -8.92 14.37
CA LEU A 828 -3.73 -8.49 15.17
C LEU A 828 -4.38 -7.23 14.56
N PRO A 829 -5.71 -7.07 14.70
CA PRO A 829 -6.42 -5.87 14.23
C PRO A 829 -5.90 -4.56 14.86
N SER A 830 -5.49 -4.62 16.12
CA SER A 830 -4.71 -3.56 16.79
C SER A 830 -3.39 -4.20 17.24
N PRO A 831 -2.29 -3.97 16.51
CA PRO A 831 -1.06 -4.73 16.68
C PRO A 831 -0.23 -4.24 17.88
N TYR A 832 -0.75 -4.59 19.06
CA TYR A 832 -0.17 -4.41 20.38
C TYR A 832 -0.05 -5.76 21.09
N GLY A 833 1.04 -5.96 21.84
CA GLY A 833 1.19 -7.14 22.68
C GLY A 833 2.45 -7.12 23.53
N ASN A 834 2.59 -8.12 24.40
CA ASN A 834 3.75 -8.30 25.25
C ASN A 834 4.65 -9.42 24.68
N ILE A 835 5.97 -9.18 24.65
CA ILE A 835 6.97 -10.19 24.28
C ILE A 835 7.79 -10.54 25.53
N GLU A 836 7.83 -11.83 25.87
CA GLU A 836 8.54 -12.30 27.06
C GLU A 836 10.03 -11.91 27.02
N GLY A 837 10.50 -11.30 28.11
CA GLY A 837 11.88 -10.80 28.25
C GLY A 837 12.16 -9.48 27.53
N ILE A 838 11.18 -8.91 26.82
CA ILE A 838 11.30 -7.61 26.13
C ILE A 838 10.34 -6.56 26.69
N GLY A 839 9.10 -6.95 27.00
CA GLY A 839 8.03 -6.07 27.49
C GLY A 839 6.98 -5.74 26.42
N ASP A 840 6.21 -4.68 26.66
CA ASP A 840 5.14 -4.24 25.76
C ASP A 840 5.67 -3.63 24.44
N VAL A 841 5.10 -4.09 23.33
CA VAL A 841 5.45 -3.66 21.97
C VAL A 841 4.22 -3.20 21.20
N PHE A 842 4.41 -2.12 20.43
CA PHE A 842 3.44 -1.57 19.50
C PHE A 842 4.03 -1.65 18.10
N ILE A 843 3.21 -2.01 17.14
CA ILE A 843 3.58 -2.00 15.72
C ILE A 843 2.75 -0.92 15.03
N TYR A 844 3.42 0.03 14.40
CA TYR A 844 2.76 1.09 13.66
C TYR A 844 3.10 0.99 12.18
N THR A 845 2.16 1.38 11.33
CA THR A 845 2.43 1.58 9.90
C THR A 845 2.80 3.04 9.68
N VAL A 846 3.91 3.31 9.00
CA VAL A 846 4.34 4.66 8.65
C VAL A 846 3.39 5.22 7.60
N GLU A 847 2.73 6.33 7.92
CA GLU A 847 1.83 7.02 6.99
C GLU A 847 2.56 8.05 6.15
N ASP A 848 3.53 8.76 6.75
CA ASP A 848 4.39 9.72 6.07
C ASP A 848 5.65 10.01 6.89
N VAL A 849 6.70 10.49 6.23
CA VAL A 849 7.92 10.98 6.86
C VAL A 849 8.05 12.46 6.56
N LEU A 850 7.94 13.30 7.59
CA LEU A 850 7.91 14.74 7.44
C LEU A 850 9.33 15.32 7.32
N ASP A 851 9.40 16.56 6.82
CA ASP A 851 10.63 17.33 6.77
C ASP A 851 11.23 17.51 8.17
N LYS A 852 12.57 17.62 8.23
CA LYS A 852 13.28 17.80 9.49
C LYS A 852 12.77 19.03 10.24
N MET A 853 12.67 18.93 11.57
CA MET A 853 12.26 20.06 12.41
C MET A 853 13.01 20.10 13.74
N ILE A 854 12.95 21.25 14.41
CA ILE A 854 13.59 21.46 15.71
C ILE A 854 12.55 21.29 16.82
N VAL A 855 12.79 20.36 17.75
CA VAL A 855 11.91 20.10 18.91
C VAL A 855 12.65 20.23 20.23
N GLU A 856 11.89 20.38 21.32
CA GLU A 856 12.40 20.19 22.67
C GLU A 856 12.85 18.74 22.89
N ARG A 857 13.97 18.56 23.60
CA ARG A 857 14.58 17.25 23.86
C ARG A 857 13.67 16.25 24.60
N ASN A 858 12.63 16.71 25.30
CA ASN A 858 11.65 15.87 25.99
C ASN A 858 10.73 15.08 25.03
N LYS A 859 10.64 15.47 23.76
CA LYS A 859 9.83 14.79 22.71
C LYS A 859 10.57 13.66 21.99
N MET A 860 11.90 13.63 22.09
CA MET A 860 12.72 12.67 21.35
C MET A 860 12.43 11.21 21.76
N ASN A 861 12.30 10.34 20.75
CA ASN A 861 12.03 8.91 20.87
C ASN A 861 10.74 8.60 21.65
N ARG A 862 9.74 9.49 21.58
CA ARG A 862 8.39 9.28 22.11
C ARG A 862 7.39 9.25 20.97
N VAL A 863 6.37 8.42 21.15
CA VAL A 863 5.16 8.41 20.32
C VAL A 863 4.13 9.26 21.04
N GLU A 864 3.63 10.28 20.38
CA GLU A 864 2.55 11.13 20.86
C GLU A 864 1.28 10.83 20.07
N SER A 865 0.13 11.08 20.69
CA SER A 865 -1.11 11.20 19.93
C SER A 865 -1.01 12.41 19.00
N LEU A 866 -1.34 12.22 17.73
CA LEU A 866 -1.46 13.28 16.75
C LEU A 866 -2.63 14.19 17.11
N TYR A 867 -3.70 13.61 17.68
CA TYR A 867 -4.86 14.30 18.25
C TYR A 867 -4.84 14.30 19.76
#